data_AF-A0A2A5XGH6-F1
#
_entry.id   AF-A0A2A5XGH6-F1
#
_cell.length_a   1.000
_cell.length_b   1.000
_cell.length_c   1.000
_cell.angle_alpha   90.00
_cell.angle_beta   90.00
_cell.angle_gamma   90.00
#
_symmetry.space_group_name_H-M   'P 1'
#
loop_
_entity.id
_entity.type
_entity.pdbx_description
1 polymer ?
#
loop_
_entity_poly.entity_id
_entity_poly.type
_entity_poly.pdbx_seq_one_letter_code
_entity_poly.pdbx_strand_id
1 'polypeptide(L)'
;MQKRNYSISIIFSIVFFIPFFLLSQENDKPNILFISIDDLKPSIGSFGDEFAITPNIDKLSENATVFLNNQTQLAICAASRVSFLTGLRPDKTRVWDLKTKMRDMNPDVLTLPEHFKNNGYQTIGVGKIYDPRAVDNGRDRRSWSQPFITQNKLTFPEGYSFPAGGFYQGKENREIRGKLRQEAIAKGVENINKYESERYKPPYEKADVPDGAYVDGAIANKAVDVLENIDTSQPFFLAVGFKRPHLPFNAPTKYWDLYNEDQIQLAEFQTKSKNPVDIAYKGGWEINSYKMPGIEYNENEEGLLILPDNIQRKLIHGYYAATSYIDAQVGKVMAKLKEKGLEKNTIIVLWGDHGFHLGDHSQWTKHTNFEQSTRSPLLIKDPTIKKTVKVKSPTEFIDVFPTLCDLSNIEIPQVLDGISLRPQVLGQGVSSKIFAVSQYPRHGGIMGYSFRTKTHRYTVWIKNKKSTEPIYIEDIYAEELFDYENDPLETENKIDYPEYSRLKLTFQTLAARFFNSQVINEPIVVKNEIRAKEITVSRNNMWAKERSKVISQYIMSEMLMNTKQATYLEQVLYEKYARNNELTASKDLTKDEVQIIYRETYSITSKELLLKFTNKQFEKIKELEKEKMKKLRK
;
A
#
# COMPACT_ATOMS: atom_id res chain seq x y z
N MET A 1 3.52 -55.93 83.54
CA MET A 1 3.64 -56.83 82.37
C MET A 1 2.62 -56.39 81.34
N GLN A 2 2.94 -55.41 80.47
CA GLN A 2 3.34 -55.63 79.07
C GLN A 2 2.46 -56.63 78.30
N LYS A 3 1.72 -56.14 77.30
CA LYS A 3 1.67 -56.73 75.96
C LYS A 3 1.42 -55.61 74.93
N ARG A 4 2.41 -55.45 74.05
CA ARG A 4 2.44 -54.55 72.89
C ARG A 4 1.52 -55.08 71.79
N ASN A 5 0.72 -54.21 71.17
CA ASN A 5 0.16 -54.43 69.84
C ASN A 5 0.84 -53.43 68.88
N TYR A 6 1.41 -53.97 67.81
CA TYR A 6 2.04 -53.19 66.74
C TYR A 6 0.97 -52.83 65.70
N SER A 7 0.74 -51.52 65.50
CA SER A 7 -0.07 -51.02 64.37
C SER A 7 0.87 -50.69 63.22
N ILE A 8 0.70 -51.38 62.09
CA ILE A 8 1.37 -51.10 60.83
C ILE A 8 0.63 -49.95 60.15
N SER A 9 1.26 -48.77 60.05
CA SER A 9 0.75 -47.67 59.22
C SER A 9 1.21 -47.85 57.79
N ILE A 10 0.29 -48.22 56.90
CA ILE A 10 0.49 -48.19 55.45
C ILE A 10 0.30 -46.76 54.98
N ILE A 11 1.39 -46.09 54.60
CA ILE A 11 1.35 -44.77 53.96
C ILE A 11 0.94 -44.97 52.50
N PHE A 12 -0.30 -44.62 52.16
CA PHE A 12 -0.75 -44.47 50.78
C PHE A 12 -0.14 -43.17 50.21
N SER A 13 0.94 -43.27 49.45
CA SER A 13 1.41 -42.17 48.59
C SER A 13 0.45 -42.01 47.43
N ILE A 14 -0.45 -41.02 47.53
CA ILE A 14 -1.28 -40.56 46.43
C ILE A 14 -0.36 -39.85 45.43
N VAL A 15 0.02 -40.56 44.37
CA VAL A 15 0.66 -39.96 43.19
C VAL A 15 -0.44 -39.23 42.42
N PHE A 16 -0.50 -37.91 42.58
CA PHE A 16 -1.30 -37.04 41.71
C PHE A 16 -0.71 -37.10 40.30
N PHE A 17 -1.35 -37.86 39.41
CA PHE A 17 -1.16 -37.72 37.97
C PHE A 17 -1.75 -36.37 37.57
N ILE A 18 -0.91 -35.32 37.58
CA ILE A 18 -1.24 -34.05 36.94
C ILE A 18 -1.25 -34.35 35.43
N PRO A 19 -2.37 -34.15 34.71
CA PRO A 19 -2.34 -34.21 33.27
C PRO A 19 -1.42 -33.08 32.81
N PHE A 20 -0.36 -33.42 32.08
CA PHE A 20 0.39 -32.46 31.29
C PHE A 20 -0.58 -31.92 30.22
N PHE A 21 -1.41 -30.94 30.59
CA PHE A 21 -1.92 -30.00 29.61
C PHE A 21 -0.67 -29.35 29.02
N LEU A 22 -0.39 -29.65 27.76
CA LEU A 22 0.43 -28.79 26.92
C LEU A 22 -0.12 -27.37 27.14
N LEU A 23 0.64 -26.55 27.86
CA LEU A 23 0.43 -25.12 27.92
C LEU A 23 0.56 -24.63 26.48
N SER A 24 -0.58 -24.59 25.79
CA SER A 24 -0.76 -23.80 24.59
C SER A 24 -0.29 -22.41 24.96
N GLN A 25 0.74 -21.93 24.29
CA GLN A 25 1.22 -20.57 24.43
C GLN A 25 0.01 -19.66 24.22
N GLU A 26 -0.53 -19.12 25.30
CA GLU A 26 -1.39 -17.93 25.28
C GLU A 26 -0.45 -16.78 24.93
N ASN A 27 0.05 -16.77 23.70
CA ASN A 27 0.92 -15.73 23.21
C ASN A 27 -0.02 -14.57 22.86
N ASP A 28 -0.01 -13.50 23.65
CA ASP A 28 -0.79 -12.27 23.42
C ASP A 28 -0.56 -11.64 22.03
N LYS A 29 0.42 -12.16 21.27
CA LYS A 29 0.81 -11.70 19.93
C LYS A 29 0.65 -12.84 18.91
N PRO A 30 -0.26 -12.72 17.93
CA PRO A 30 -0.42 -13.70 16.87
C PRO A 30 0.74 -13.64 15.87
N ASN A 31 1.06 -14.74 15.20
CA ASN A 31 1.95 -14.73 14.05
C ASN A 31 1.29 -14.04 12.85
N ILE A 32 2.09 -13.58 11.89
CA ILE A 32 1.61 -13.02 10.63
C ILE A 32 2.15 -13.85 9.46
N LEU A 33 1.26 -14.36 8.61
CA LEU A 33 1.58 -14.84 7.27
C LEU A 33 1.09 -13.82 6.25
N PHE A 34 2.02 -13.16 5.58
CA PHE A 34 1.77 -12.06 4.66
C PHE A 34 2.07 -12.49 3.22
N ILE A 35 1.04 -12.81 2.45
CA ILE A 35 1.12 -13.34 1.09
C ILE A 35 0.84 -12.20 0.10
N SER A 36 1.85 -11.81 -0.68
CA SER A 36 1.68 -10.83 -1.76
C SER A 36 1.74 -11.51 -3.12
N ILE A 37 0.85 -11.13 -4.03
CA ILE A 37 0.77 -11.69 -5.39
C ILE A 37 0.86 -10.53 -6.40
N ASP A 38 1.76 -10.63 -7.36
CA ASP A 38 2.06 -9.54 -8.31
C ASP A 38 1.07 -9.52 -9.49
N ASP A 39 0.47 -8.36 -9.76
CA ASP A 39 -0.52 -8.10 -10.82
C ASP A 39 -1.83 -8.91 -10.69
N LEU A 40 -2.14 -9.41 -9.49
CA LEU A 40 -3.38 -10.14 -9.25
C LEU A 40 -4.57 -9.18 -9.10
N LYS A 41 -5.52 -9.23 -10.04
CA LYS A 41 -6.83 -8.58 -9.93
C LYS A 41 -7.82 -9.53 -9.21
N PRO A 42 -9.03 -9.06 -8.84
CA PRO A 42 -10.07 -9.90 -8.22
C PRO A 42 -10.68 -11.01 -9.11
N SER A 43 -9.92 -11.57 -10.07
CA SER A 43 -10.29 -12.73 -10.89
C SER A 43 -10.04 -14.04 -10.13
N ILE A 44 -10.83 -14.21 -9.06
CA ILE A 44 -10.73 -15.26 -8.05
C ILE A 44 -12.16 -15.64 -7.64
N GLY A 45 -12.44 -16.93 -7.42
CA GLY A 45 -13.77 -17.43 -7.06
C GLY A 45 -14.39 -16.71 -5.86
N SER A 46 -13.63 -16.52 -4.78
CA SER A 46 -14.09 -15.80 -3.57
C SER A 46 -14.46 -14.33 -3.79
N PHE A 47 -14.03 -13.73 -4.91
CA PHE A 47 -14.35 -12.37 -5.32
C PHE A 47 -15.50 -12.30 -6.35
N GLY A 48 -16.06 -13.46 -6.73
CA GLY A 48 -17.22 -13.57 -7.63
C GLY A 48 -16.88 -13.89 -9.09
N ASP A 49 -15.63 -14.24 -9.39
CA ASP A 49 -15.25 -14.72 -10.72
C ASP A 49 -15.50 -16.23 -10.82
N GLU A 50 -16.61 -16.62 -11.44
CA GLU A 50 -17.03 -18.02 -11.58
C GLU A 50 -16.20 -18.80 -12.59
N PHE A 51 -15.45 -18.13 -13.46
CA PHE A 51 -14.55 -18.78 -14.41
C PHE A 51 -13.24 -19.18 -13.73
N ALA A 52 -12.77 -18.40 -12.76
CA ALA A 52 -11.52 -18.65 -12.04
C ALA A 52 -11.55 -19.95 -11.22
N ILE A 53 -10.52 -20.79 -11.41
CA ILE A 53 -10.33 -22.02 -10.62
C ILE A 53 -9.26 -21.75 -9.54
N THR A 54 -9.72 -21.33 -8.36
CA THR A 54 -8.86 -20.92 -7.22
C THR A 54 -9.26 -21.58 -5.89
N PRO A 55 -9.33 -22.92 -5.81
CA PRO A 55 -9.92 -23.62 -4.67
C PRO A 55 -9.22 -23.37 -3.33
N ASN A 56 -7.91 -23.07 -3.30
CA ASN A 56 -7.19 -22.85 -2.04
C ASN A 56 -7.45 -21.46 -1.46
N ILE A 57 -7.47 -20.43 -2.31
CA ILE A 57 -7.82 -19.06 -1.93
C ILE A 57 -9.31 -19.00 -1.58
N ASP A 58 -10.16 -19.70 -2.32
CA ASP A 58 -11.59 -19.78 -2.03
C ASP A 58 -11.85 -20.40 -0.66
N LYS A 59 -11.17 -21.52 -0.36
CA LYS A 59 -11.21 -22.15 0.96
C LYS A 59 -10.65 -21.26 2.06
N LEU A 60 -9.60 -20.48 1.79
CA LEU A 60 -9.07 -19.51 2.74
C LEU A 60 -10.13 -18.45 3.09
N SER A 61 -11.01 -18.10 2.16
CA SER A 61 -12.06 -17.08 2.32
C SER A 61 -13.23 -17.50 3.22
N GLU A 62 -13.47 -18.81 3.41
CA GLU A 62 -14.57 -19.34 4.23
C GLU A 62 -14.52 -18.88 5.70
N ASN A 63 -13.34 -18.50 6.18
CA ASN A 63 -13.10 -18.01 7.54
C ASN A 63 -12.29 -16.72 7.54
N ALA A 64 -12.50 -15.86 6.55
CA ALA A 64 -11.78 -14.61 6.41
C ALA A 64 -12.71 -13.44 6.12
N THR A 65 -12.16 -12.25 6.25
CA THR A 65 -12.77 -11.01 5.78
C THR A 65 -12.28 -10.73 4.37
N VAL A 66 -13.22 -10.70 3.42
CA VAL A 66 -12.99 -10.46 1.99
C VAL A 66 -13.40 -9.02 1.66
N PHE A 67 -12.43 -8.20 1.26
CA PHE A 67 -12.63 -6.79 0.95
C PHE A 67 -12.89 -6.62 -0.54
N LEU A 68 -14.17 -6.52 -0.91
CA LEU A 68 -14.62 -6.53 -2.31
C LEU A 68 -14.34 -5.22 -3.05
N ASN A 69 -14.09 -4.12 -2.33
CA ASN A 69 -13.78 -2.80 -2.89
C ASN A 69 -12.50 -2.24 -2.26
N ASN A 70 -11.41 -3.00 -2.37
CA ASN A 70 -10.10 -2.56 -1.92
C ASN A 70 -9.30 -1.95 -3.08
N GLN A 71 -8.64 -0.81 -2.84
CA GLN A 71 -7.95 -0.02 -3.87
C GLN A 71 -6.46 0.15 -3.57
N THR A 72 -5.64 -0.02 -4.61
CA THR A 72 -4.21 0.33 -4.57
C THR A 72 -4.01 1.84 -4.63
N GLN A 73 -2.95 2.35 -4.00
CA GLN A 73 -2.68 3.79 -4.00
C GLN A 73 -2.11 4.27 -5.34
N LEU A 74 -1.41 3.42 -6.09
CA LEU A 74 -0.91 3.72 -7.44
C LEU A 74 -0.66 2.40 -8.17
N ALA A 75 -1.30 2.21 -9.33
CA ALA A 75 -1.26 0.97 -10.09
C ALA A 75 0.07 0.73 -10.84
N ILE A 76 1.16 0.61 -10.08
CA ILE A 76 2.49 0.20 -10.52
C ILE A 76 3.17 -0.55 -9.36
N CYS A 77 3.87 -1.66 -9.64
CA CYS A 77 4.37 -2.55 -8.59
C CYS A 77 5.20 -1.84 -7.50
N ALA A 78 6.22 -1.07 -7.87
CA ALA A 78 7.10 -0.41 -6.93
C ALA A 78 6.36 0.59 -6.02
N ALA A 79 5.63 1.56 -6.60
CA ALA A 79 4.94 2.57 -5.82
C ALA A 79 3.82 1.97 -4.96
N SER A 80 3.06 1.00 -5.47
CA SER A 80 2.05 0.28 -4.69
C SER A 80 2.68 -0.40 -3.48
N ARG A 81 3.73 -1.22 -3.70
CA ARG A 81 4.36 -2.00 -2.63
C ARG A 81 5.03 -1.11 -1.58
N VAL A 82 5.69 -0.04 -2.00
CA VAL A 82 6.26 0.95 -1.08
C VAL A 82 5.14 1.64 -0.29
N SER A 83 4.06 2.07 -0.95
CA SER A 83 2.93 2.70 -0.28
C SER A 83 2.28 1.77 0.74
N PHE A 84 1.97 0.52 0.37
CA PHE A 84 1.45 -0.50 1.28
C PHE A 84 2.37 -0.66 2.48
N LEU A 85 3.64 -1.01 2.24
CA LEU A 85 4.55 -1.44 3.30
C LEU A 85 4.96 -0.30 4.22
N THR A 86 4.82 0.96 3.80
CA THR A 86 5.05 2.14 4.66
C THR A 86 3.77 2.68 5.28
N GLY A 87 2.59 2.29 4.77
CA GLY A 87 1.31 2.88 5.17
C GLY A 87 1.16 4.35 4.76
N LEU A 88 1.97 4.83 3.82
CA LEU A 88 2.01 6.21 3.35
C LEU A 88 1.59 6.29 1.88
N ARG A 89 0.95 7.40 1.49
CA ARG A 89 0.57 7.64 0.09
C ARG A 89 1.79 7.91 -0.80
N PRO A 90 1.71 7.65 -2.12
CA PRO A 90 2.81 7.88 -3.06
C PRO A 90 3.38 9.30 -2.99
N ASP A 91 2.56 10.33 -2.80
CA ASP A 91 3.05 11.71 -2.66
C ASP A 91 3.89 11.96 -1.39
N LYS A 92 3.67 11.20 -0.31
CA LYS A 92 4.51 11.24 0.90
C LYS A 92 5.74 10.32 0.77
N THR A 93 5.58 9.15 0.18
CA THR A 93 6.72 8.24 -0.08
C THR A 93 7.68 8.79 -1.14
N ARG A 94 7.18 9.68 -2.02
CA ARG A 94 7.86 10.23 -3.20
C ARG A 94 8.33 9.16 -4.19
N VAL A 95 7.66 8.01 -4.20
CA VAL A 95 7.88 6.93 -5.16
C VAL A 95 6.65 6.85 -6.06
N TRP A 96 6.81 7.23 -7.33
CA TRP A 96 5.72 7.22 -8.33
C TRP A 96 6.04 6.35 -9.55
N ASP A 97 7.22 5.76 -9.59
CA ASP A 97 7.73 4.98 -10.71
C ASP A 97 8.31 3.65 -10.22
N LEU A 98 8.95 2.92 -11.13
CA LEU A 98 9.55 1.62 -10.84
C LEU A 98 10.96 1.68 -10.25
N LYS A 99 11.67 2.81 -10.35
CA LYS A 99 13.13 2.88 -10.13
C LYS A 99 13.56 3.74 -8.95
N THR A 100 12.67 4.60 -8.47
CA THR A 100 12.93 5.47 -7.32
C THR A 100 13.01 4.62 -6.06
N LYS A 101 14.15 4.69 -5.36
CA LYS A 101 14.35 3.93 -4.13
C LYS A 101 13.72 4.65 -2.95
N MET A 102 12.90 3.94 -2.18
CA MET A 102 12.12 4.56 -1.10
C MET A 102 13.00 5.22 -0.04
N ARG A 103 14.15 4.61 0.31
CA ARG A 103 15.06 5.15 1.33
C ARG A 103 16.03 6.22 0.81
N ASP A 104 16.16 6.38 -0.50
CA ASP A 104 16.88 7.53 -1.05
C ASP A 104 16.03 8.80 -0.88
N MET A 105 14.70 8.66 -0.97
CA MET A 105 13.75 9.76 -0.80
C MET A 105 13.40 10.01 0.66
N ASN A 106 13.23 8.95 1.45
CA ASN A 106 12.86 8.98 2.86
C ASN A 106 13.75 7.99 3.64
N PRO A 107 14.98 8.38 4.05
CA PRO A 107 15.95 7.47 4.67
C PRO A 107 15.43 6.70 5.89
N ASP A 108 14.62 7.38 6.70
CA ASP A 108 14.07 6.86 7.96
C ASP A 108 12.63 6.37 7.86
N VAL A 109 12.10 6.17 6.65
CA VAL A 109 10.74 5.66 6.50
C VAL A 109 10.59 4.33 7.23
N LEU A 110 9.62 4.28 8.13
CA LEU A 110 9.26 3.06 8.84
C LEU A 110 8.44 2.17 7.92
N THR A 111 8.72 0.86 7.95
CA THR A 111 7.96 -0.13 7.20
C THR A 111 7.24 -1.08 8.16
N LEU A 112 6.19 -1.73 7.67
CA LEU A 112 5.42 -2.74 8.38
C LEU A 112 6.31 -3.86 8.95
N PRO A 113 7.14 -4.56 8.15
CA PRO A 113 8.03 -5.59 8.70
C PRO A 113 9.10 -5.02 9.65
N GLU A 114 9.58 -3.79 9.43
CA GLU A 114 10.48 -3.12 10.38
C GLU A 114 9.81 -2.88 11.74
N HIS A 115 8.56 -2.41 11.74
CA HIS A 115 7.81 -2.14 12.95
C HIS A 115 7.52 -3.40 13.75
N PHE A 116 7.15 -4.49 13.07
CA PHE A 116 6.96 -5.79 13.72
C PHE A 116 8.28 -6.33 14.29
N LYS A 117 9.39 -6.19 13.56
CA LYS A 117 10.73 -6.53 14.05
C LYS A 117 11.06 -5.79 15.34
N ASN A 118 10.82 -4.47 15.37
CA ASN A 118 11.06 -3.64 16.54
C ASN A 118 10.16 -3.99 17.73
N ASN A 119 9.08 -4.75 17.51
CA ASN A 119 8.12 -5.19 18.52
C ASN A 119 8.24 -6.67 18.90
N GLY A 120 9.41 -7.27 18.62
CA GLY A 120 9.77 -8.63 19.07
C GLY A 120 9.38 -9.74 18.11
N TYR A 121 9.06 -9.44 16.85
CA TYR A 121 8.80 -10.46 15.85
C TYR A 121 10.05 -10.89 15.11
N GLN A 122 10.14 -12.18 14.81
CA GLN A 122 11.00 -12.68 13.76
C GLN A 122 10.41 -12.32 12.39
N THR A 123 10.94 -11.29 11.73
CA THR A 123 10.52 -10.92 10.37
C THR A 123 11.40 -11.54 9.29
N ILE A 124 10.77 -12.23 8.34
CA ILE A 124 11.40 -13.00 7.25
C ILE A 124 10.67 -12.68 5.95
N GLY A 125 11.41 -12.43 4.88
CA GLY A 125 10.84 -12.18 3.56
C GLY A 125 11.42 -13.10 2.49
N VAL A 126 10.58 -13.64 1.62
CA VAL A 126 10.95 -14.44 0.44
C VAL A 126 10.17 -14.00 -0.79
N GLY A 127 10.83 -13.99 -1.95
CA GLY A 127 10.17 -13.67 -3.23
C GLY A 127 10.06 -12.16 -3.50
N LYS A 128 8.93 -11.72 -4.07
CA LYS A 128 8.67 -10.31 -4.42
C LYS A 128 7.74 -9.66 -3.38
N ILE A 129 8.32 -9.12 -2.30
CA ILE A 129 7.60 -8.29 -1.32
C ILE A 129 7.70 -6.82 -1.71
N TYR A 130 8.93 -6.31 -1.76
CA TYR A 130 9.27 -5.07 -2.46
C TYR A 130 9.52 -5.33 -3.94
N ASP A 131 9.26 -4.32 -4.79
CA ASP A 131 9.86 -4.32 -6.13
C ASP A 131 11.38 -4.12 -5.98
N PRO A 132 12.21 -5.01 -6.53
CA PRO A 132 13.67 -4.97 -6.33
C PRO A 132 14.33 -3.68 -6.83
N ARG A 133 13.66 -2.91 -7.70
CA ARG A 133 14.18 -1.65 -8.24
C ARG A 133 13.97 -0.46 -7.29
N ALA A 134 13.07 -0.59 -6.31
CA ALA A 134 12.69 0.48 -5.38
C ALA A 134 13.34 0.35 -3.99
N VAL A 135 14.24 -0.61 -3.80
CA VAL A 135 14.94 -0.89 -2.54
C VAL A 135 16.40 -1.29 -2.78
N ASP A 136 17.17 -1.46 -1.71
CA ASP A 136 18.55 -1.97 -1.82
C ASP A 136 18.58 -3.45 -2.26
N ASN A 137 19.74 -3.94 -2.71
CA ASN A 137 19.89 -5.30 -3.23
C ASN A 137 19.62 -6.41 -2.19
N GLY A 138 19.70 -6.09 -0.89
CA GLY A 138 19.25 -6.93 0.22
C GLY A 138 17.73 -6.89 0.45
N ARG A 139 16.99 -6.19 -0.42
CA ARG A 139 15.53 -5.96 -0.46
C ARG A 139 14.95 -5.40 0.84
N ASP A 140 15.56 -4.29 1.23
CA ASP A 140 15.34 -3.52 2.44
C ASP A 140 15.82 -4.19 3.73
N ARG A 141 17.14 -4.31 3.89
CA ARG A 141 17.74 -5.03 5.04
C ARG A 141 17.24 -4.56 6.41
N ARG A 142 16.91 -3.27 6.53
CA ARG A 142 16.42 -2.67 7.78
C ARG A 142 15.10 -3.30 8.25
N SER A 143 14.21 -3.66 7.31
CA SER A 143 12.91 -4.30 7.55
C SER A 143 12.98 -5.68 8.21
N TRP A 144 14.06 -6.43 7.99
CA TRP A 144 14.07 -7.87 8.26
C TRP A 144 14.96 -8.22 9.45
N SER A 145 14.48 -9.14 10.30
CA SER A 145 15.26 -9.72 11.40
C SER A 145 16.26 -10.77 10.88
N GLN A 146 15.94 -11.39 9.74
CA GLN A 146 16.80 -12.33 9.02
C GLN A 146 17.12 -11.81 7.62
N PRO A 147 18.25 -12.21 7.01
CA PRO A 147 18.57 -11.81 5.65
C PRO A 147 17.46 -12.22 4.66
N PHE A 148 16.93 -11.26 3.91
CA PHE A 148 15.89 -11.51 2.90
C PHE A 148 16.30 -12.66 1.95
N ILE A 149 15.34 -13.51 1.64
CA ILE A 149 15.53 -14.68 0.80
C ILE A 149 15.29 -14.29 -0.66
N THR A 150 16.38 -13.94 -1.32
CA THR A 150 16.42 -13.53 -2.72
C THR A 150 16.44 -14.74 -3.67
N GLN A 151 16.16 -14.50 -4.95
CA GLN A 151 15.99 -15.56 -5.96
C GLN A 151 17.18 -16.51 -6.14
N ASN A 152 18.41 -16.08 -5.81
CA ASN A 152 19.62 -16.91 -5.84
C ASN A 152 19.70 -17.92 -4.68
N LYS A 153 18.82 -17.83 -3.68
CA LYS A 153 18.71 -18.78 -2.56
C LYS A 153 17.57 -19.77 -2.76
N LEU A 154 16.92 -19.76 -3.93
CA LEU A 154 15.86 -20.70 -4.28
C LEU A 154 16.48 -21.98 -4.85
N THR A 155 15.90 -23.12 -4.47
CA THR A 155 16.24 -24.43 -5.01
C THR A 155 15.19 -24.85 -6.03
N PHE A 156 15.64 -25.57 -7.05
CA PHE A 156 14.78 -26.08 -8.13
C PHE A 156 14.81 -27.62 -8.10
N PRO A 157 13.73 -28.30 -8.52
CA PRO A 157 13.70 -29.75 -8.62
C PRO A 157 14.81 -30.28 -9.53
N GLU A 158 15.16 -31.56 -9.34
CA GLU A 158 16.14 -32.25 -10.18
C GLU A 158 15.80 -32.09 -11.68
N GLY A 159 16.81 -31.81 -12.49
CA GLY A 159 16.66 -31.52 -13.92
C GLY A 159 16.29 -30.07 -14.26
N TYR A 160 15.99 -29.22 -13.28
CA TYR A 160 15.65 -27.81 -13.49
C TYR A 160 16.66 -26.85 -12.85
N SER A 161 16.82 -25.71 -13.50
CA SER A 161 17.67 -24.59 -13.06
C SER A 161 16.83 -23.32 -12.90
N PHE A 162 17.45 -22.22 -12.49
CA PHE A 162 16.82 -20.91 -12.63
C PHE A 162 16.29 -20.70 -14.07
N PRO A 163 15.05 -20.22 -14.26
CA PRO A 163 14.45 -20.09 -15.59
C PRO A 163 15.25 -19.18 -16.52
N ALA A 164 15.27 -19.50 -17.81
CA ALA A 164 15.95 -18.70 -18.83
C ALA A 164 15.35 -17.28 -18.89
N GLY A 165 16.21 -16.26 -18.86
CA GLY A 165 15.78 -14.86 -18.77
C GLY A 165 15.01 -14.50 -17.49
N GLY A 166 14.95 -15.41 -16.51
CA GLY A 166 14.13 -15.26 -15.30
C GLY A 166 12.67 -15.71 -15.44
N PHE A 167 12.28 -16.29 -16.58
CA PHE A 167 10.87 -16.62 -16.87
C PHE A 167 10.65 -18.04 -17.40
N TYR A 168 11.47 -18.51 -18.34
CA TYR A 168 11.11 -19.65 -19.21
C TYR A 168 11.77 -20.97 -18.79
N GLN A 169 10.98 -22.05 -18.75
CA GLN A 169 11.43 -23.42 -18.51
C GLN A 169 11.21 -24.37 -19.69
N GLY A 170 10.33 -24.02 -20.63
CA GLY A 170 10.06 -24.82 -21.81
C GLY A 170 11.30 -25.01 -22.67
N LYS A 171 11.47 -26.22 -23.21
CA LYS A 171 12.64 -26.59 -24.03
C LYS A 171 12.86 -25.63 -25.20
N GLU A 172 11.81 -25.34 -25.96
CA GLU A 172 11.85 -24.45 -27.12
C GLU A 172 12.32 -23.03 -26.75
N ASN A 173 11.68 -22.42 -25.75
CA ASN A 173 12.04 -21.07 -25.29
C ASN A 173 13.49 -21.02 -24.77
N ARG A 174 13.93 -22.05 -24.06
CA ARG A 174 15.32 -22.15 -23.59
C ARG A 174 16.32 -22.27 -24.74
N GLU A 175 16.00 -23.07 -25.76
CA GLU A 175 16.85 -23.26 -26.94
C GLU A 175 16.97 -21.98 -27.77
N ILE A 176 15.85 -21.29 -28.07
CA ILE A 176 15.84 -20.04 -28.84
C ILE A 176 16.65 -18.97 -28.11
N ARG A 177 16.41 -18.78 -26.81
CA ARG A 177 17.16 -17.82 -26.00
C ARG A 177 18.63 -18.19 -25.86
N GLY A 178 18.93 -19.49 -25.74
CA GLY A 178 20.31 -20.00 -25.75
C GLY A 178 21.06 -19.61 -27.02
N LYS A 179 20.44 -19.78 -28.19
CA LYS A 179 21.02 -19.36 -29.48
C LYS A 179 21.24 -17.85 -29.54
N LEU A 180 20.25 -17.04 -29.16
CA LEU A 180 20.38 -15.58 -29.13
C LEU A 180 21.48 -15.11 -28.18
N ARG A 181 21.66 -15.79 -27.04
CA ARG A 181 22.75 -15.50 -26.11
C ARG A 181 24.12 -15.81 -26.72
N GLN A 182 24.28 -16.96 -27.38
CA GLN A 182 25.54 -17.29 -28.06
C GLN A 182 25.85 -16.30 -29.19
N GLU A 183 24.84 -15.90 -29.95
CA GLU A 183 24.96 -14.86 -30.98
C GLU A 183 25.40 -13.51 -30.38
N ALA A 184 24.78 -13.09 -29.27
CA ALA A 184 25.14 -11.86 -28.58
C ALA A 184 26.61 -11.87 -28.09
N ILE A 185 27.05 -13.01 -27.53
CA ILE A 185 28.44 -13.21 -27.10
C ILE A 185 29.39 -13.11 -28.29
N ALA A 186 29.09 -13.81 -29.39
CA ALA A 186 29.90 -13.77 -30.60
C ALA A 186 30.01 -12.37 -31.23
N LYS A 187 28.98 -11.54 -31.05
CA LYS A 187 28.93 -10.14 -31.51
C LYS A 187 29.51 -9.14 -30.51
N GLY A 188 30.01 -9.57 -29.35
CA GLY A 188 30.55 -8.68 -28.31
C GLY A 188 29.50 -7.74 -27.69
N VAL A 189 28.23 -8.15 -27.64
CA VAL A 189 27.15 -7.32 -27.11
C VAL A 189 27.28 -7.18 -25.59
N GLU A 190 27.36 -5.94 -25.11
CA GLU A 190 27.54 -5.64 -23.67
C GLU A 190 26.35 -6.12 -22.82
N ASN A 191 25.11 -5.85 -23.26
CA ASN A 191 23.90 -6.24 -22.53
C ASN A 191 23.17 -7.40 -23.23
N ILE A 192 23.66 -8.62 -23.00
CA ILE A 192 23.12 -9.85 -23.59
C ILE A 192 21.64 -10.06 -23.23
N ASN A 193 21.25 -9.78 -21.98
CA ASN A 193 19.84 -9.95 -21.56
C ASN A 193 18.90 -9.03 -22.34
N LYS A 194 19.29 -7.77 -22.56
CA LYS A 194 18.54 -6.82 -23.39
C LYS A 194 18.46 -7.33 -24.83
N TYR A 195 19.60 -7.76 -25.40
CA TYR A 195 19.68 -8.31 -26.75
C TYR A 195 18.72 -9.47 -26.99
N GLU A 196 18.68 -10.44 -26.06
CA GLU A 196 17.74 -11.56 -26.08
C GLU A 196 16.30 -11.05 -26.00
N SER A 197 15.99 -10.15 -25.05
CA SER A 197 14.61 -9.71 -24.78
C SER A 197 13.98 -8.86 -25.88
N GLU A 198 14.77 -8.08 -26.61
CA GLU A 198 14.30 -7.27 -27.74
C GLU A 198 14.00 -8.11 -28.99
N ARG A 199 14.49 -9.36 -29.03
CA ARG A 199 14.30 -10.30 -30.14
C ARG A 199 13.30 -11.40 -29.83
N TYR A 200 13.33 -11.93 -28.61
CA TYR A 200 12.49 -13.04 -28.20
C TYR A 200 12.19 -13.01 -26.70
N LYS A 201 10.95 -12.69 -26.37
CA LYS A 201 10.40 -12.64 -25.01
C LYS A 201 8.89 -12.95 -25.09
N PRO A 202 8.49 -14.23 -25.21
CA PRO A 202 7.08 -14.63 -25.24
C PRO A 202 6.26 -14.06 -24.09
N PRO A 203 5.03 -13.57 -24.32
CA PRO A 203 4.19 -13.05 -23.25
C PRO A 203 3.59 -14.15 -22.36
N TYR A 204 3.80 -15.43 -22.68
CA TYR A 204 3.33 -16.57 -21.93
C TYR A 204 4.19 -17.82 -22.19
N GLU A 205 4.03 -18.84 -21.36
CA GLU A 205 4.60 -20.17 -21.57
C GLU A 205 3.71 -21.25 -20.95
N LYS A 206 3.37 -22.26 -21.76
CA LYS A 206 2.74 -23.51 -21.36
C LYS A 206 3.77 -24.63 -21.47
N ALA A 207 4.42 -24.98 -20.35
CA ALA A 207 5.42 -26.06 -20.31
C ALA A 207 4.96 -27.20 -19.41
N ASP A 208 5.15 -28.44 -19.85
CA ASP A 208 4.87 -29.61 -19.03
C ASP A 208 6.04 -29.86 -18.07
N VAL A 209 5.96 -29.24 -16.88
CA VAL A 209 7.01 -29.20 -15.86
C VAL A 209 6.38 -29.22 -14.47
N PRO A 210 7.08 -29.68 -13.42
CA PRO A 210 6.59 -29.57 -12.05
C PRO A 210 6.49 -28.10 -11.62
N ASP A 211 5.63 -27.80 -10.64
CA ASP A 211 5.43 -26.44 -10.11
C ASP A 211 6.74 -25.75 -9.73
N GLY A 212 7.62 -26.47 -9.02
CA GLY A 212 8.90 -25.96 -8.54
C GLY A 212 9.90 -25.63 -9.64
N ALA A 213 9.63 -26.00 -10.90
CA ALA A 213 10.46 -25.56 -12.01
C ALA A 213 10.36 -24.03 -12.20
N TYR A 214 9.17 -23.44 -12.07
CA TYR A 214 9.05 -21.98 -12.12
C TYR A 214 9.37 -21.34 -10.76
N VAL A 215 9.75 -20.05 -10.80
CA VAL A 215 10.22 -19.30 -9.63
C VAL A 215 9.20 -19.33 -8.47
N ASP A 216 7.90 -19.25 -8.77
CA ASP A 216 6.86 -19.18 -7.73
C ASP A 216 6.68 -20.48 -6.95
N GLY A 217 6.83 -21.64 -7.59
CA GLY A 217 6.84 -22.94 -6.92
C GLY A 217 8.10 -23.11 -6.08
N ALA A 218 9.25 -22.60 -6.55
CA ALA A 218 10.47 -22.55 -5.76
C ALA A 218 10.36 -21.59 -4.56
N ILE A 219 9.64 -20.46 -4.69
CA ILE A 219 9.30 -19.57 -3.57
C ILE A 219 8.41 -20.30 -2.56
N ALA A 220 7.38 -21.02 -3.00
CA ALA A 220 6.50 -21.79 -2.13
C ALA A 220 7.27 -22.86 -1.36
N ASN A 221 8.11 -23.64 -2.05
CA ASN A 221 8.99 -24.63 -1.42
C ASN A 221 9.88 -23.97 -0.36
N LYS A 222 10.47 -22.81 -0.68
CA LYS A 222 11.32 -22.12 0.27
C LYS A 222 10.55 -21.57 1.48
N ALA A 223 9.32 -21.12 1.30
CA ALA A 223 8.45 -20.71 2.40
C ALA A 223 8.05 -21.91 3.28
N VAL A 224 7.81 -23.08 2.68
CA VAL A 224 7.58 -24.35 3.40
C VAL A 224 8.82 -24.72 4.21
N ASP A 225 10.03 -24.62 3.66
CA ASP A 225 11.29 -24.87 4.40
C ASP A 225 11.46 -23.91 5.58
N VAL A 226 11.08 -22.64 5.40
CA VAL A 226 11.12 -21.65 6.49
C VAL A 226 10.15 -22.05 7.59
N LEU A 227 8.89 -22.38 7.28
CA LEU A 227 7.89 -22.83 8.26
C LEU A 227 8.29 -24.12 8.97
N GLU A 228 8.99 -25.03 8.27
CA GLU A 228 9.49 -26.26 8.85
C GLU A 228 10.47 -25.98 9.99
N ASN A 229 11.37 -25.01 9.78
CA ASN A 229 12.50 -24.71 10.65
C ASN A 229 12.33 -23.42 11.48
N ILE A 230 11.13 -22.85 11.51
CA ILE A 230 10.90 -21.57 12.19
C ILE A 230 10.97 -21.74 13.72
N ASP A 231 11.67 -20.83 14.40
CA ASP A 231 11.65 -20.76 15.85
C ASP A 231 10.30 -20.21 16.32
N THR A 232 9.58 -21.01 17.10
CA THR A 232 8.24 -20.68 17.61
C THR A 232 8.28 -20.16 19.04
N SER A 233 9.46 -19.94 19.63
CA SER A 233 9.60 -19.33 20.95
C SER A 233 9.19 -17.85 20.96
N GLN A 234 9.26 -17.19 19.80
CA GLN A 234 8.84 -15.81 19.55
C GLN A 234 7.84 -15.76 18.38
N PRO A 235 6.96 -14.75 18.30
CA PRO A 235 6.05 -14.61 17.16
C PRO A 235 6.82 -14.28 15.87
N PHE A 236 6.27 -14.69 14.72
CA PHE A 236 6.89 -14.43 13.43
C PHE A 236 6.03 -13.59 12.49
N PHE A 237 6.70 -12.84 11.60
CA PHE A 237 6.12 -12.21 10.42
C PHE A 237 6.78 -12.82 9.18
N LEU A 238 6.10 -13.73 8.51
CA LEU A 238 6.58 -14.39 7.30
C LEU A 238 5.92 -13.77 6.08
N ALA A 239 6.71 -13.06 5.27
CA ALA A 239 6.27 -12.45 4.02
C ALA A 239 6.64 -13.35 2.83
N VAL A 240 5.64 -13.82 2.08
CA VAL A 240 5.81 -14.69 0.90
C VAL A 240 5.28 -13.96 -0.34
N GLY A 241 6.18 -13.62 -1.26
CA GLY A 241 5.84 -12.80 -2.43
C GLY A 241 5.91 -13.56 -3.75
N PHE A 242 4.76 -13.91 -4.31
CA PHE A 242 4.64 -14.52 -5.63
C PHE A 242 4.66 -13.48 -6.76
N LYS A 243 5.17 -13.87 -7.92
CA LYS A 243 5.36 -13.04 -9.11
C LYS A 243 4.28 -13.24 -10.17
N ARG A 244 3.65 -14.40 -10.29
CA ARG A 244 2.48 -14.54 -11.18
C ARG A 244 1.24 -13.96 -10.49
N PRO A 245 0.21 -13.50 -11.22
CA PRO A 245 0.04 -13.56 -12.67
C PRO A 245 0.66 -12.39 -13.47
N HIS A 246 1.59 -11.59 -12.95
CA HIS A 246 2.33 -10.62 -13.80
C HIS A 246 2.90 -11.29 -15.07
N LEU A 247 3.07 -10.55 -16.16
CA LEU A 247 3.66 -11.07 -17.40
C LEU A 247 5.13 -11.53 -17.23
N PRO A 248 5.66 -12.42 -18.08
CA PRO A 248 4.92 -13.26 -19.01
C PRO A 248 4.10 -14.33 -18.25
N PHE A 249 2.93 -14.68 -18.75
CA PHE A 249 2.03 -15.65 -18.12
C PHE A 249 2.56 -17.07 -18.27
N ASN A 250 3.50 -17.43 -17.41
CA ASN A 250 4.18 -18.72 -17.42
C ASN A 250 3.62 -19.59 -16.30
N ALA A 251 3.07 -20.74 -16.68
CA ALA A 251 2.52 -21.72 -15.75
C ALA A 251 2.67 -23.14 -16.30
N PRO A 252 2.78 -24.17 -15.44
CA PRO A 252 2.76 -25.55 -15.87
C PRO A 252 1.50 -25.93 -16.66
N THR A 253 1.65 -26.81 -17.66
CA THR A 253 0.57 -27.29 -18.55
C THR A 253 -0.70 -27.68 -17.81
N LYS A 254 -0.60 -28.39 -16.67
CA LYS A 254 -1.75 -28.80 -15.86
C LYS A 254 -2.66 -27.66 -15.39
N TYR A 255 -2.18 -26.40 -15.32
CA TYR A 255 -3.01 -25.25 -14.96
C TYR A 255 -3.65 -24.59 -16.18
N TRP A 256 -2.99 -24.67 -17.34
CA TRP A 256 -3.61 -24.28 -18.61
C TRP A 256 -4.78 -25.20 -18.94
N ASP A 257 -4.61 -26.49 -18.72
CA ASP A 257 -5.61 -27.52 -19.04
C ASP A 257 -6.86 -27.45 -18.13
N LEU A 258 -6.85 -26.61 -17.09
CA LEU A 258 -8.03 -26.32 -16.28
C LEU A 258 -9.09 -25.50 -17.04
N TYR A 259 -8.67 -24.80 -18.10
CA TYR A 259 -9.50 -23.85 -18.81
C TYR A 259 -9.64 -24.23 -20.28
N ASN A 260 -10.86 -24.14 -20.78
CA ASN A 260 -11.11 -24.16 -22.21
C ASN A 260 -10.99 -22.73 -22.77
N GLU A 261 -10.03 -22.51 -23.68
CA GLU A 261 -9.76 -21.20 -24.30
C GLU A 261 -10.97 -20.64 -25.05
N ASP A 262 -11.79 -21.51 -25.66
CA ASP A 262 -12.98 -21.11 -26.42
C ASP A 262 -14.08 -20.55 -25.51
N GLN A 263 -14.05 -20.86 -24.21
CA GLN A 263 -15.02 -20.36 -23.22
C GLN A 263 -14.60 -19.03 -22.60
N ILE A 264 -13.39 -18.53 -22.88
CA ILE A 264 -12.89 -17.28 -22.32
C ILE A 264 -13.68 -16.10 -22.89
N GLN A 265 -14.29 -15.30 -22.02
CA GLN A 265 -14.96 -14.08 -22.46
C GLN A 265 -13.95 -12.95 -22.62
N LEU A 266 -14.04 -12.25 -23.74
CA LEU A 266 -13.31 -11.00 -23.95
C LEU A 266 -14.05 -9.86 -23.25
N ALA A 267 -13.33 -8.78 -22.92
CA ALA A 267 -13.96 -7.59 -22.37
C ALA A 267 -15.02 -7.05 -23.34
N GLU A 268 -16.22 -6.78 -22.84
CA GLU A 268 -17.34 -6.28 -23.64
C GLU A 268 -17.07 -4.87 -24.20
N PHE A 269 -16.43 -4.02 -23.38
CA PHE A 269 -16.11 -2.65 -23.74
C PHE A 269 -14.61 -2.48 -24.00
N GLN A 270 -14.22 -2.28 -25.26
CA GLN A 270 -12.82 -2.18 -25.71
C GLN A 270 -12.51 -0.88 -26.46
N THR A 271 -13.09 0.24 -26.00
CA THR A 271 -12.86 1.56 -26.59
C THR A 271 -12.77 2.63 -25.49
N LYS A 272 -12.54 3.89 -25.87
CA LYS A 272 -12.65 5.02 -24.94
C LYS A 272 -14.10 5.20 -24.51
N SER A 273 -14.28 5.54 -23.24
CA SER A 273 -15.55 6.01 -22.69
C SER A 273 -16.09 7.18 -23.52
N LYS A 274 -17.41 7.31 -23.62
CA LYS A 274 -18.00 8.54 -24.15
C LYS A 274 -17.63 9.74 -23.26
N ASN A 275 -17.31 10.87 -23.88
CA ASN A 275 -16.71 12.06 -23.26
C ASN A 275 -15.39 11.76 -22.50
N PRO A 276 -14.41 11.12 -23.17
CA PRO A 276 -13.21 10.67 -22.49
C PRO A 276 -12.31 11.84 -22.08
N VAL A 277 -11.54 11.63 -21.01
CA VAL A 277 -10.33 12.41 -20.76
C VAL A 277 -9.16 11.61 -21.33
N ASP A 278 -8.58 12.05 -22.44
CA ASP A 278 -7.58 11.26 -23.19
C ASP A 278 -6.38 10.84 -22.33
N ILE A 279 -5.94 11.70 -21.40
CA ILE A 279 -4.81 11.40 -20.53
C ILE A 279 -5.10 10.27 -19.52
N ALA A 280 -6.36 9.86 -19.35
CA ALA A 280 -6.71 8.70 -18.52
C ALA A 280 -6.24 7.38 -19.14
N TYR A 281 -6.16 7.33 -20.47
CA TYR A 281 -5.77 6.16 -21.25
C TYR A 281 -4.24 6.09 -21.41
N LYS A 282 -3.72 4.88 -21.71
CA LYS A 282 -2.32 4.70 -22.08
C LYS A 282 -2.20 3.77 -23.30
N GLY A 283 -1.05 3.85 -23.97
CA GLY A 283 -0.68 2.90 -25.01
C GLY A 283 -0.26 1.53 -24.48
N GLY A 284 0.15 0.64 -25.39
CA GLY A 284 0.48 -0.76 -25.11
C GLY A 284 1.89 -1.03 -24.58
N TRP A 285 2.69 -0.02 -24.21
CA TRP A 285 4.16 -0.12 -24.08
C TRP A 285 4.69 -1.30 -23.24
N GLU A 286 3.99 -1.70 -22.16
CA GLU A 286 4.41 -2.85 -21.35
C GLU A 286 4.21 -4.18 -22.08
N ILE A 287 3.01 -4.43 -22.61
CA ILE A 287 2.70 -5.66 -23.34
C ILE A 287 3.47 -5.71 -24.67
N ASN A 288 3.67 -4.56 -25.32
CA ASN A 288 4.46 -4.43 -26.55
C ASN A 288 5.95 -4.74 -26.33
N SER A 289 6.42 -4.80 -25.08
CA SER A 289 7.79 -5.22 -24.73
C SER A 289 8.03 -6.73 -24.87
N TYR A 290 6.96 -7.52 -24.99
CA TYR A 290 7.02 -8.96 -25.23
C TYR A 290 7.11 -9.23 -26.73
N LYS A 291 8.02 -10.10 -27.15
CA LYS A 291 8.37 -10.35 -28.55
C LYS A 291 8.23 -11.83 -28.85
N MET A 292 7.29 -12.18 -29.72
CA MET A 292 7.07 -13.55 -30.16
C MET A 292 6.55 -13.55 -31.59
N PRO A 293 7.08 -14.41 -32.48
CA PRO A 293 6.50 -14.59 -33.81
C PRO A 293 5.00 -14.87 -33.73
N GLY A 294 4.22 -14.23 -34.61
CA GLY A 294 2.76 -14.38 -34.67
C GLY A 294 1.97 -13.49 -33.70
N ILE A 295 2.63 -12.65 -32.90
CA ILE A 295 1.94 -11.61 -32.11
C ILE A 295 2.43 -10.23 -32.54
N GLU A 296 1.49 -9.44 -33.03
CA GLU A 296 1.68 -8.03 -33.36
C GLU A 296 0.86 -7.16 -32.41
N TYR A 297 1.44 -6.03 -32.02
CA TYR A 297 0.82 -5.07 -31.11
C TYR A 297 0.61 -3.77 -31.87
N ASN A 298 -0.59 -3.62 -32.44
CA ASN A 298 -0.94 -2.48 -33.29
C ASN A 298 -1.76 -1.47 -32.49
N GLU A 299 -1.56 -0.18 -32.72
CA GLU A 299 -2.37 0.88 -32.13
C GLU A 299 -3.25 1.51 -33.21
N ASN A 300 -4.50 1.87 -32.86
CA ASN A 300 -5.38 2.62 -33.76
C ASN A 300 -5.03 4.12 -33.77
N GLU A 301 -5.75 4.92 -34.55
CA GLU A 301 -5.53 6.37 -34.68
C GLU A 301 -5.70 7.14 -33.35
N GLU A 302 -6.43 6.57 -32.38
CA GLU A 302 -6.63 7.13 -31.04
C GLU A 302 -5.57 6.71 -30.02
N GLY A 303 -4.58 5.92 -30.43
CA GLY A 303 -3.50 5.39 -29.58
C GLY A 303 -3.93 4.21 -28.70
N LEU A 304 -5.03 3.53 -29.03
CA LEU A 304 -5.52 2.35 -28.32
C LEU A 304 -4.92 1.07 -28.93
N LEU A 305 -4.51 0.14 -28.06
CA LEU A 305 -3.94 -1.14 -28.49
C LEU A 305 -5.05 -2.06 -29.04
N ILE A 306 -4.89 -2.51 -30.27
CA ILE A 306 -5.76 -3.47 -30.95
C ILE A 306 -5.06 -4.82 -31.02
N LEU A 307 -5.66 -5.84 -30.41
CA LEU A 307 -5.20 -7.22 -30.47
C LEU A 307 -6.27 -8.11 -31.09
N PRO A 308 -5.91 -9.03 -31.99
CA PRO A 308 -6.84 -10.03 -32.50
C PRO A 308 -7.45 -10.89 -31.37
N ASP A 309 -8.73 -11.23 -31.48
CA ASP A 309 -9.48 -11.99 -30.47
C ASP A 309 -8.77 -13.26 -29.99
N ASN A 310 -8.18 -14.03 -30.92
CA ASN A 310 -7.46 -15.26 -30.57
C ASN A 310 -6.22 -14.96 -29.70
N ILE A 311 -5.52 -13.85 -29.96
CA ILE A 311 -4.39 -13.41 -29.13
C ILE A 311 -4.89 -12.95 -27.75
N GLN A 312 -5.99 -12.19 -27.70
CA GLN A 312 -6.59 -11.78 -26.44
C GLN A 312 -6.98 -12.98 -25.58
N ARG A 313 -7.71 -13.96 -26.15
CA ARG A 313 -8.11 -15.20 -25.47
C ARG A 313 -6.90 -15.96 -24.94
N LYS A 314 -5.85 -16.12 -25.75
CA LYS A 314 -4.61 -16.79 -25.33
C LYS A 314 -3.91 -16.09 -24.16
N LEU A 315 -3.85 -14.76 -24.18
CA LEU A 315 -3.27 -13.97 -23.07
C LEU A 315 -4.09 -14.12 -21.79
N ILE A 316 -5.42 -14.03 -21.90
CA ILE A 316 -6.34 -14.22 -20.77
C ILE A 316 -6.26 -15.65 -20.22
N HIS A 317 -6.14 -16.66 -21.10
CA HIS A 317 -5.93 -18.06 -20.71
C HIS A 317 -4.67 -18.20 -19.86
N GLY A 318 -3.57 -17.58 -20.31
CA GLY A 318 -2.33 -17.54 -19.55
C GLY A 318 -2.49 -16.86 -18.19
N TYR A 319 -3.21 -15.74 -18.13
CA TYR A 319 -3.49 -15.06 -16.86
C TYR A 319 -4.24 -15.96 -15.87
N TYR A 320 -5.31 -16.63 -16.30
CA TYR A 320 -6.06 -17.57 -15.46
C TYR A 320 -5.24 -18.79 -15.06
N ALA A 321 -4.48 -19.38 -15.99
CA ALA A 321 -3.57 -20.49 -15.69
C ALA A 321 -2.50 -20.10 -14.65
N ALA A 322 -1.93 -18.90 -14.79
CA ALA A 322 -0.96 -18.35 -13.85
C ALA A 322 -1.59 -18.07 -12.48
N THR A 323 -2.84 -17.61 -12.44
CA THR A 323 -3.60 -17.41 -11.20
C THR A 323 -3.88 -18.75 -10.49
N SER A 324 -4.36 -19.79 -11.18
CA SER A 324 -4.54 -21.13 -10.60
C SER A 324 -3.23 -21.78 -10.15
N TYR A 325 -2.14 -21.50 -10.87
CA TYR A 325 -0.81 -21.93 -10.44
C TYR A 325 -0.44 -21.30 -9.10
N ILE A 326 -0.65 -20.00 -8.91
CA ILE A 326 -0.40 -19.34 -7.62
C ILE A 326 -1.36 -19.82 -6.54
N ASP A 327 -2.63 -20.07 -6.85
CA ASP A 327 -3.59 -20.66 -5.91
C ASP A 327 -3.04 -21.97 -5.31
N ALA A 328 -2.54 -22.88 -6.15
CA ALA A 328 -1.91 -24.12 -5.68
C ALA A 328 -0.67 -23.87 -4.81
N GLN A 329 0.10 -22.81 -5.09
CA GLN A 329 1.29 -22.45 -4.31
C GLN A 329 0.90 -21.87 -2.94
N VAL A 330 -0.16 -21.06 -2.88
CA VAL A 330 -0.79 -20.61 -1.62
C VAL A 330 -1.26 -21.82 -0.82
N GLY A 331 -1.92 -22.77 -1.47
CA GLY A 331 -2.35 -24.03 -0.86
C GLY A 331 -1.22 -24.80 -0.18
N LYS A 332 -0.04 -24.88 -0.81
CA LYS A 332 1.15 -25.54 -0.21
C LYS A 332 1.64 -24.87 1.06
N VAL A 333 1.76 -23.54 1.06
CA VAL A 333 2.20 -22.77 2.23
C VAL A 333 1.18 -22.91 3.36
N MET A 334 -0.12 -22.78 3.04
CA MET A 334 -1.22 -22.95 3.99
C MET A 334 -1.27 -24.36 4.58
N ALA A 335 -1.04 -25.39 3.76
CA ALA A 335 -1.00 -26.77 4.21
C ALA A 335 0.12 -27.00 5.24
N LYS A 336 1.33 -26.49 4.99
CA LYS A 336 2.44 -26.58 5.95
C LYS A 336 2.16 -25.79 7.24
N LEU A 337 1.59 -24.59 7.14
CA LEU A 337 1.18 -23.81 8.32
C LEU A 337 0.20 -24.59 9.21
N LYS A 338 -0.76 -25.28 8.59
CA LYS A 338 -1.73 -26.14 9.28
C LYS A 338 -1.10 -27.40 9.87
N GLU A 339 -0.23 -28.07 9.11
CA GLU A 339 0.52 -29.26 9.53
C GLU A 339 1.34 -28.99 10.81
N LYS A 340 2.01 -27.83 10.87
CA LYS A 340 2.76 -27.38 12.06
C LYS A 340 1.86 -26.91 13.22
N GLY A 341 0.54 -26.89 13.04
CA GLY A 341 -0.42 -26.38 14.03
C GLY A 341 -0.40 -24.85 14.22
N LEU A 342 0.38 -24.12 13.42
CA LEU A 342 0.61 -22.67 13.56
C LEU A 342 -0.59 -21.83 13.11
N GLU A 343 -1.43 -22.37 12.22
CA GLU A 343 -2.61 -21.69 11.68
C GLU A 343 -3.53 -21.13 12.78
N LYS A 344 -3.63 -21.82 13.93
CA LYS A 344 -4.51 -21.45 15.04
C LYS A 344 -4.14 -20.14 15.72
N ASN A 345 -2.90 -19.69 15.57
CA ASN A 345 -2.37 -18.44 16.13
C ASN A 345 -1.73 -17.56 15.03
N THR A 346 -2.23 -17.63 13.79
CA THR A 346 -1.65 -16.85 12.69
C THR A 346 -2.72 -16.02 11.98
N ILE A 347 -2.52 -14.70 11.94
CA ILE A 347 -3.24 -13.80 11.04
C ILE A 347 -2.67 -14.00 9.64
N ILE A 348 -3.54 -14.21 8.65
CA ILE A 348 -3.15 -14.40 7.26
C ILE A 348 -3.66 -13.23 6.44
N VAL A 349 -2.76 -12.57 5.73
CA VAL A 349 -3.10 -11.51 4.76
C VAL A 349 -2.75 -12.01 3.38
N LEU A 350 -3.72 -11.97 2.45
CA LEU A 350 -3.49 -12.24 1.04
C LEU A 350 -3.90 -11.00 0.23
N TRP A 351 -3.02 -10.54 -0.65
CA TRP A 351 -3.27 -9.36 -1.46
C TRP A 351 -2.60 -9.40 -2.84
N GLY A 352 -3.25 -8.73 -3.81
CA GLY A 352 -2.65 -8.37 -5.10
C GLY A 352 -2.09 -6.95 -5.06
N ASP A 353 -0.93 -6.62 -5.61
CA ASP A 353 -0.39 -5.26 -5.46
C ASP A 353 -1.15 -4.17 -6.24
N HIS A 354 -1.81 -4.54 -7.33
CA HIS A 354 -2.76 -3.71 -8.05
C HIS A 354 -3.67 -4.57 -8.92
N GLY A 355 -4.69 -3.95 -9.53
CA GLY A 355 -5.52 -4.61 -10.53
C GLY A 355 -4.76 -4.88 -11.84
N PHE A 356 -5.48 -5.39 -12.83
CA PHE A 356 -4.97 -5.68 -14.16
C PHE A 356 -6.07 -5.58 -15.23
N HIS A 357 -5.78 -4.85 -16.30
CA HIS A 357 -6.55 -4.76 -17.54
C HIS A 357 -6.33 -5.98 -18.41
N LEU A 358 -7.43 -6.54 -18.92
CA LEU A 358 -7.46 -7.72 -19.78
C LEU A 358 -8.27 -7.44 -21.06
N GLY A 359 -8.05 -6.27 -21.66
CA GLY A 359 -8.69 -5.81 -22.90
C GLY A 359 -9.77 -4.74 -22.69
N ASP A 360 -10.26 -4.55 -21.47
CA ASP A 360 -11.22 -3.51 -21.14
C ASP A 360 -10.65 -2.11 -21.50
N HIS A 361 -11.47 -1.24 -22.08
CA HIS A 361 -11.05 0.05 -22.63
C HIS A 361 -9.93 -0.03 -23.69
N SER A 362 -9.76 -1.18 -24.34
CA SER A 362 -8.59 -1.47 -25.19
C SER A 362 -7.27 -1.37 -24.40
N GLN A 363 -7.33 -1.49 -23.08
CA GLN A 363 -6.20 -1.43 -22.17
C GLN A 363 -5.74 -2.84 -21.84
N TRP A 364 -4.43 -2.97 -21.71
CA TRP A 364 -3.76 -4.15 -21.21
C TRP A 364 -2.78 -3.76 -20.12
N THR A 365 -2.54 -4.67 -19.19
CA THR A 365 -1.68 -4.47 -18.02
C THR A 365 -2.29 -3.59 -16.95
N LYS A 366 -1.75 -2.41 -16.65
CA LYS A 366 -2.11 -1.59 -15.48
C LYS A 366 -1.89 -0.13 -15.82
N HIS A 367 -1.42 0.69 -14.89
CA HIS A 367 -1.03 2.07 -15.15
C HIS A 367 -2.15 3.05 -15.48
N THR A 368 -3.36 2.83 -14.99
CA THR A 368 -4.48 3.78 -15.09
C THR A 368 -5.14 3.98 -13.73
N ASN A 369 -6.07 4.93 -13.67
CA ASN A 369 -6.96 5.14 -12.52
C ASN A 369 -8.32 4.42 -12.69
N PHE A 370 -8.53 3.63 -13.75
CA PHE A 370 -9.76 2.84 -13.93
C PHE A 370 -9.90 1.74 -12.88
N GLU A 371 -11.11 1.23 -12.70
CA GLU A 371 -11.41 0.19 -11.71
C GLU A 371 -10.52 -1.03 -11.92
N GLN A 372 -10.38 -1.47 -13.18
CA GLN A 372 -9.66 -2.70 -13.52
C GLN A 372 -8.16 -2.63 -13.16
N SER A 373 -7.56 -1.44 -13.14
CA SER A 373 -6.15 -1.24 -12.76
C SER A 373 -5.97 -0.97 -11.27
N THR A 374 -6.98 -0.42 -10.57
CA THR A 374 -6.84 0.05 -9.18
C THR A 374 -7.47 -0.88 -8.14
N ARG A 375 -8.58 -1.55 -8.47
CA ARG A 375 -9.25 -2.52 -7.60
C ARG A 375 -8.41 -3.79 -7.53
N SER A 376 -8.09 -4.19 -6.31
CA SER A 376 -7.15 -5.29 -6.08
C SER A 376 -7.63 -6.16 -4.90
N PRO A 377 -7.49 -7.50 -4.96
CA PRO A 377 -7.99 -8.37 -3.92
C PRO A 377 -7.23 -8.14 -2.61
N LEU A 378 -8.00 -8.12 -1.52
CA LEU A 378 -7.50 -8.15 -0.15
C LEU A 378 -8.37 -9.12 0.66
N LEU A 379 -7.69 -10.05 1.33
CA LEU A 379 -8.29 -10.99 2.27
C LEU A 379 -7.48 -10.94 3.57
N ILE A 380 -8.16 -10.80 4.70
CA ILE A 380 -7.56 -10.89 6.02
C ILE A 380 -8.29 -11.98 6.81
N LYS A 381 -7.58 -13.05 7.17
CA LYS A 381 -8.06 -14.08 8.08
C LYS A 381 -7.44 -13.85 9.44
N ASP A 382 -8.26 -13.44 10.39
CA ASP A 382 -7.93 -13.45 11.81
C ASP A 382 -8.29 -14.82 12.39
N PRO A 383 -7.40 -15.48 13.15
CA PRO A 383 -7.65 -16.84 13.65
C PRO A 383 -8.85 -16.93 14.61
N THR A 384 -9.29 -15.82 15.21
CA THR A 384 -10.48 -15.75 16.07
C THR A 384 -11.79 -15.73 15.28
N ILE A 385 -11.73 -15.43 13.98
CA ILE A 385 -12.89 -15.34 13.09
C ILE A 385 -13.15 -16.68 12.42
N LYS A 386 -14.38 -17.19 12.59
CA LYS A 386 -14.83 -18.52 12.13
C LYS A 386 -15.97 -18.46 11.09
N LYS A 387 -16.11 -17.31 10.42
CA LYS A 387 -17.10 -17.10 9.37
C LYS A 387 -16.57 -16.12 8.33
N THR A 388 -17.05 -16.23 7.10
CA THR A 388 -16.78 -15.23 6.07
C THR A 388 -17.44 -13.90 6.42
N VAL A 389 -16.70 -12.82 6.27
CA VAL A 389 -17.22 -11.45 6.28
C VAL A 389 -16.94 -10.82 4.91
N LYS A 390 -17.96 -10.28 4.25
CA LYS A 390 -17.80 -9.56 2.97
C LYS A 390 -17.92 -8.06 3.20
N VAL A 391 -16.84 -7.33 2.96
CA VAL A 391 -16.78 -5.87 3.11
C VAL A 391 -16.93 -5.23 1.73
N LYS A 392 -18.02 -4.50 1.52
CA LYS A 392 -18.33 -3.80 0.25
C LYS A 392 -17.95 -2.30 0.28
N SER A 393 -17.73 -1.76 1.47
CA SER A 393 -17.24 -0.38 1.63
C SER A 393 -15.81 -0.25 1.09
N PRO A 394 -15.42 0.94 0.63
CA PRO A 394 -14.07 1.17 0.12
C PRO A 394 -13.01 1.00 1.23
N THR A 395 -11.91 0.35 0.87
CA THR A 395 -10.70 0.21 1.70
C THR A 395 -9.44 0.43 0.87
N GLU A 396 -8.32 0.65 1.53
CA GLU A 396 -7.03 0.94 0.91
C GLU A 396 -5.93 0.02 1.44
N PHE A 397 -4.89 -0.28 0.64
CA PHE A 397 -3.76 -1.07 1.13
C PHE A 397 -3.00 -0.42 2.30
N ILE A 398 -2.91 0.91 2.32
CA ILE A 398 -2.32 1.64 3.45
C ILE A 398 -3.06 1.40 4.78
N ASP A 399 -4.31 0.93 4.75
CA ASP A 399 -5.10 0.59 5.94
C ASP A 399 -4.61 -0.72 6.60
N VAL A 400 -3.88 -1.58 5.88
CA VAL A 400 -3.44 -2.88 6.40
C VAL A 400 -2.36 -2.74 7.49
N PHE A 401 -1.45 -1.78 7.36
CA PHE A 401 -0.41 -1.55 8.38
C PHE A 401 -1.02 -1.24 9.75
N PRO A 402 -1.85 -0.19 9.94
CA PRO A 402 -2.48 0.06 11.24
C PRO A 402 -3.41 -1.09 11.67
N THR A 403 -4.04 -1.80 10.73
CA THR A 403 -4.88 -2.97 11.03
C THR A 403 -4.08 -4.10 11.69
N LEU A 404 -2.91 -4.44 11.14
CA LEU A 404 -2.10 -5.51 11.71
C LEU A 404 -1.52 -5.13 13.06
N CYS A 405 -1.15 -3.86 13.26
CA CYS A 405 -0.76 -3.37 14.58
C CYS A 405 -1.89 -3.57 15.60
N ASP A 406 -3.11 -3.13 15.26
CA ASP A 406 -4.30 -3.22 16.12
C ASP A 406 -4.70 -4.67 16.44
N LEU A 407 -4.71 -5.56 15.44
CA LEU A 407 -5.01 -6.99 15.63
C LEU A 407 -3.93 -7.73 16.44
N SER A 408 -2.70 -7.21 16.44
CA SER A 408 -1.55 -7.83 17.13
C SER A 408 -1.21 -7.17 18.47
N ASN A 409 -2.04 -6.23 18.93
CA ASN A 409 -1.80 -5.42 20.13
C ASN A 409 -0.41 -4.73 20.12
N ILE A 410 -0.05 -4.16 18.98
CA ILE A 410 1.17 -3.35 18.77
C ILE A 410 0.75 -1.90 18.59
N GLU A 411 1.52 -0.96 19.15
CA GLU A 411 1.27 0.48 18.98
C GLU A 411 1.21 0.86 17.49
N ILE A 412 0.16 1.60 17.10
CA ILE A 412 -0.01 2.10 15.73
C ILE A 412 0.87 3.36 15.57
N PRO A 413 1.83 3.39 14.63
CA PRO A 413 2.61 4.59 14.37
C PRO A 413 1.72 5.77 13.96
N GLN A 414 1.94 6.94 14.57
CA GLN A 414 1.12 8.14 14.34
C GLN A 414 1.27 8.73 12.93
N VAL A 415 2.32 8.34 12.20
CA VAL A 415 2.67 8.90 10.89
C VAL A 415 1.91 8.27 9.72
N LEU A 416 1.16 7.20 9.94
CA LEU A 416 0.48 6.44 8.88
C LEU A 416 -0.72 7.20 8.30
N ASP A 417 -0.95 7.04 6.99
CA ASP A 417 -2.12 7.62 6.28
C ASP A 417 -3.35 6.71 6.30
N GLY A 418 -3.13 5.43 6.57
CA GLY A 418 -4.19 4.43 6.68
C GLY A 418 -4.90 4.48 8.03
N ILE A 419 -6.03 3.79 8.11
CA ILE A 419 -6.77 3.59 9.37
C ILE A 419 -7.01 2.10 9.59
N SER A 420 -7.12 1.68 10.86
CA SER A 420 -7.38 0.27 11.17
C SER A 420 -8.74 -0.19 10.64
N LEU A 421 -8.74 -1.35 9.99
CA LEU A 421 -9.89 -2.10 9.52
C LEU A 421 -10.33 -3.17 10.52
N ARG A 422 -9.75 -3.19 11.73
CA ARG A 422 -10.08 -4.17 12.78
C ARG A 422 -11.60 -4.32 13.00
N PRO A 423 -12.42 -3.25 13.07
CA PRO A 423 -13.87 -3.39 13.19
C PRO A 423 -14.47 -4.29 12.09
N GLN A 424 -14.10 -4.05 10.83
CA GLN A 424 -14.57 -4.85 9.69
C GLN A 424 -13.99 -6.27 9.70
N VAL A 425 -12.71 -6.43 10.08
CA VAL A 425 -12.08 -7.76 10.20
C VAL A 425 -12.84 -8.60 11.23
N LEU A 426 -13.30 -8.00 12.33
CA LEU A 426 -14.10 -8.66 13.36
C LEU A 426 -15.60 -8.78 13.01
N GLY A 427 -16.00 -8.42 11.79
CA GLY A 427 -17.37 -8.58 11.31
C GLY A 427 -18.34 -7.50 11.78
N GLN A 428 -17.85 -6.35 12.27
CA GLN A 428 -18.71 -5.20 12.53
C GLN A 428 -19.16 -4.60 11.20
N GLY A 429 -20.47 -4.34 11.06
CA GLY A 429 -21.08 -3.75 9.85
C GLY A 429 -20.82 -2.25 9.68
N VAL A 430 -19.61 -1.79 9.98
CA VAL A 430 -19.21 -0.38 9.92
C VAL A 430 -18.35 -0.10 8.68
N SER A 431 -18.38 1.14 8.20
CA SER A 431 -17.48 1.62 7.16
C SER A 431 -16.47 2.58 7.78
N SER A 432 -15.17 2.29 7.66
CA SER A 432 -14.13 3.20 8.20
C SER A 432 -13.89 4.43 7.30
N LYS A 433 -14.25 4.35 6.00
CA LYS A 433 -14.06 5.44 5.03
C LYS A 433 -15.27 5.62 4.12
N ILE A 434 -15.41 6.82 3.55
CA ILE A 434 -16.42 7.14 2.53
C ILE A 434 -15.91 6.82 1.12
N PHE A 435 -14.59 6.98 0.90
CA PHE A 435 -13.90 6.70 -0.35
C PHE A 435 -12.49 6.15 -0.09
N ALA A 436 -11.96 5.43 -1.07
CA ALA A 436 -10.56 5.10 -1.21
C ALA A 436 -9.91 6.04 -2.25
N VAL A 437 -8.59 6.29 -2.14
CA VAL A 437 -7.88 7.18 -3.07
C VAL A 437 -6.73 6.45 -3.75
N SER A 438 -6.79 6.41 -5.08
CA SER A 438 -5.69 6.03 -5.96
C SER A 438 -5.12 7.28 -6.63
N GLN A 439 -3.88 7.21 -7.09
CA GLN A 439 -3.29 8.24 -7.93
C GLN A 439 -2.47 7.63 -9.06
N TYR A 440 -2.27 8.39 -10.14
CA TYR A 440 -1.40 7.96 -11.23
C TYR A 440 -0.77 9.15 -11.98
N PRO A 441 0.57 9.19 -12.17
CA PRO A 441 1.24 10.25 -12.90
C PRO A 441 1.10 10.09 -14.41
N ARG A 442 0.92 11.21 -15.12
CA ARG A 442 0.93 11.30 -16.57
C ARG A 442 1.94 12.35 -17.05
N HIS A 443 2.18 12.38 -18.36
CA HIS A 443 3.11 13.34 -18.96
C HIS A 443 2.66 14.78 -18.72
N GLY A 444 3.57 15.74 -18.89
CA GLY A 444 3.26 17.16 -18.72
C GLY A 444 3.04 17.60 -17.26
N GLY A 445 3.54 16.83 -16.29
CA GLY A 445 3.44 17.15 -14.87
C GLY A 445 2.04 16.94 -14.28
N ILE A 446 1.19 16.15 -14.96
CA ILE A 446 -0.20 15.92 -14.54
C ILE A 446 -0.28 14.70 -13.62
N MET A 447 -1.03 14.79 -12.53
CA MET A 447 -1.33 13.70 -11.59
C MET A 447 -2.83 13.51 -11.51
N GLY A 448 -3.33 12.30 -11.78
CA GLY A 448 -4.73 11.97 -11.54
C GLY A 448 -4.91 11.46 -10.12
N TYR A 449 -5.84 12.02 -9.35
CA TYR A 449 -6.31 11.48 -8.06
C TYR A 449 -7.73 10.95 -8.22
N SER A 450 -7.93 9.69 -7.89
CA SER A 450 -9.19 8.96 -8.12
C SER A 450 -9.82 8.54 -6.79
N PHE A 451 -11.03 9.02 -6.55
CA PHE A 451 -11.81 8.85 -5.33
C PHE A 451 -12.91 7.81 -5.58
N ARG A 452 -12.69 6.59 -5.09
CA ARG A 452 -13.62 5.46 -5.27
C ARG A 452 -14.50 5.29 -4.04
N THR A 453 -15.80 5.58 -4.15
CA THR A 453 -16.79 5.26 -3.11
C THR A 453 -17.29 3.83 -3.31
N LYS A 454 -18.39 3.44 -2.63
CA LYS A 454 -19.07 2.18 -2.93
C LYS A 454 -19.64 2.14 -4.35
N THR A 455 -20.16 3.26 -4.85
CA THR A 455 -21.01 3.29 -6.06
C THR A 455 -20.42 4.12 -7.19
N HIS A 456 -19.48 5.02 -6.93
CA HIS A 456 -18.95 5.95 -7.94
C HIS A 456 -17.43 6.07 -7.85
N ARG A 457 -16.81 6.49 -8.96
CA ARG A 457 -15.42 6.95 -9.01
C ARG A 457 -15.38 8.35 -9.59
N TYR A 458 -14.71 9.25 -8.88
CA TYR A 458 -14.41 10.58 -9.37
C TYR A 458 -12.90 10.73 -9.51
N THR A 459 -12.42 11.07 -10.71
CA THR A 459 -10.99 11.32 -10.95
C THR A 459 -10.79 12.80 -11.27
N VAL A 460 -9.87 13.45 -10.56
CA VAL A 460 -9.44 14.82 -10.85
C VAL A 460 -7.98 14.81 -11.27
N TRP A 461 -7.69 15.39 -12.43
CA TRP A 461 -6.36 15.52 -13.00
C TRP A 461 -5.80 16.88 -12.62
N ILE A 462 -4.70 16.89 -11.88
CA ILE A 462 -4.08 18.09 -11.33
C ILE A 462 -2.75 18.35 -12.01
N LYS A 463 -2.54 19.57 -12.49
CA LYS A 463 -1.33 19.97 -13.21
C LYS A 463 -0.28 20.54 -12.25
N ASN A 464 0.95 20.02 -12.35
CA ASN A 464 2.14 20.53 -11.65
C ASN A 464 2.03 20.63 -10.12
N LYS A 465 1.10 19.89 -9.50
CA LYS A 465 0.92 19.85 -8.04
C LYS A 465 0.80 18.42 -7.52
N LYS A 466 1.15 18.25 -6.24
CA LYS A 466 0.96 17.04 -5.44
C LYS A 466 -0.11 17.22 -4.37
N SER A 467 -0.70 16.14 -3.86
CA SER A 467 -1.73 16.21 -2.81
C SER A 467 -1.20 16.82 -1.51
N THR A 468 0.12 16.79 -1.30
CA THR A 468 0.81 17.42 -0.17
C THR A 468 1.01 18.93 -0.35
N GLU A 469 0.59 19.50 -1.47
CA GLU A 469 0.65 20.93 -1.78
C GLU A 469 -0.78 21.52 -1.84
N PRO A 470 -0.95 22.82 -1.59
CA PRO A 470 -2.22 23.48 -1.84
C PRO A 470 -2.62 23.35 -3.31
N ILE A 471 -3.85 22.88 -3.53
CA ILE A 471 -4.47 22.69 -4.85
C ILE A 471 -5.65 23.67 -4.98
N TYR A 472 -5.66 24.42 -6.06
CA TYR A 472 -6.71 25.37 -6.42
C TYR A 472 -7.44 24.95 -7.70
N ILE A 473 -8.54 25.62 -8.03
CA ILE A 473 -9.37 25.27 -9.19
C ILE A 473 -8.61 25.42 -10.51
N GLU A 474 -7.70 26.40 -10.59
CA GLU A 474 -6.82 26.64 -11.73
C GLU A 474 -5.78 25.54 -11.95
N ASP A 475 -5.53 24.69 -10.96
CA ASP A 475 -4.63 23.54 -11.09
C ASP A 475 -5.34 22.32 -11.72
N ILE A 476 -6.68 22.34 -11.80
CA ILE A 476 -7.47 21.25 -12.39
C ILE A 476 -7.32 21.28 -13.91
N TYR A 477 -6.77 20.20 -14.43
CA TYR A 477 -6.62 19.94 -15.86
C TYR A 477 -7.88 19.32 -16.48
N ALA A 478 -8.46 18.32 -15.80
CA ALA A 478 -9.64 17.60 -16.25
C ALA A 478 -10.31 16.85 -15.09
N GLU A 479 -11.55 16.43 -15.27
CA GLU A 479 -12.34 15.69 -14.30
C GLU A 479 -13.11 14.55 -14.97
N GLU A 480 -13.30 13.45 -14.26
CA GLU A 480 -14.09 12.28 -14.69
C GLU A 480 -15.01 11.82 -13.55
N LEU A 481 -16.22 11.36 -13.89
CA LEU A 481 -17.17 10.78 -12.95
C LEU A 481 -17.84 9.54 -13.56
N PHE A 482 -17.61 8.37 -12.97
CA PHE A 482 -18.22 7.09 -13.37
C PHE A 482 -19.15 6.55 -12.28
N ASP A 483 -20.27 5.95 -12.70
CA ASP A 483 -21.30 5.33 -11.86
C ASP A 483 -21.27 3.81 -12.03
N TYR A 484 -20.81 3.06 -11.03
CA TYR A 484 -20.72 1.60 -11.09
C TYR A 484 -22.01 0.87 -10.74
N GLU A 485 -23.07 1.57 -10.31
CA GLU A 485 -24.38 0.94 -10.15
C GLU A 485 -25.07 0.78 -11.50
N ASN A 486 -24.96 1.79 -12.38
CA ASN A 486 -25.63 1.80 -13.68
C ASN A 486 -24.67 1.56 -14.87
N ASP A 487 -23.38 1.83 -14.72
CA ASP A 487 -22.34 1.71 -15.75
C ASP A 487 -21.05 1.07 -15.16
N PRO A 488 -21.09 -0.22 -14.79
CA PRO A 488 -19.96 -0.89 -14.14
C PRO A 488 -18.72 -1.04 -15.02
N LEU A 489 -18.84 -0.80 -16.33
CA LEU A 489 -17.77 -0.88 -17.32
C LEU A 489 -17.17 0.49 -17.67
N GLU A 490 -17.54 1.55 -16.94
CA GLU A 490 -16.99 2.90 -17.12
C GLU A 490 -17.15 3.43 -18.57
N THR A 491 -18.25 3.06 -19.23
CA THR A 491 -18.48 3.35 -20.66
C THR A 491 -18.78 4.81 -20.96
N GLU A 492 -19.21 5.60 -19.97
CA GLU A 492 -19.57 7.00 -20.17
C GLU A 492 -19.16 7.88 -18.98
N ASN A 493 -18.33 8.89 -19.25
CA ASN A 493 -17.97 9.89 -18.26
C ASN A 493 -19.14 10.86 -18.04
N LYS A 494 -19.70 10.86 -16.82
CA LYS A 494 -20.89 11.61 -16.41
C LYS A 494 -20.59 13.02 -15.89
N ILE A 495 -19.33 13.46 -15.89
CA ILE A 495 -18.90 14.67 -15.17
C ILE A 495 -19.68 15.95 -15.53
N ASP A 496 -20.19 16.07 -16.75
CA ASP A 496 -20.92 17.26 -17.22
C ASP A 496 -22.43 17.03 -17.45
N TYR A 497 -22.95 15.90 -16.97
CA TYR A 497 -24.37 15.56 -17.12
C TYR A 497 -25.18 16.36 -16.08
N PRO A 498 -26.23 17.12 -16.47
CA PRO A 498 -26.97 17.98 -15.54
C PRO A 498 -27.49 17.27 -14.29
N GLU A 499 -27.96 16.03 -14.43
CA GLU A 499 -28.47 15.19 -13.36
C GLU A 499 -27.39 14.74 -12.35
N TYR A 500 -26.11 14.79 -12.73
CA TYR A 500 -24.96 14.47 -11.87
C TYR A 500 -24.34 15.71 -11.20
N SER A 501 -24.82 16.93 -11.48
CA SER A 501 -24.26 18.19 -10.98
C SER A 501 -24.09 18.25 -9.45
N ARG A 502 -25.08 17.80 -8.69
CA ARG A 502 -25.01 17.72 -7.22
C ARG A 502 -23.95 16.73 -6.74
N LEU A 503 -23.81 15.61 -7.45
CA LEU A 503 -22.83 14.59 -7.12
C LEU A 503 -21.41 15.05 -7.44
N LYS A 504 -21.21 15.71 -8.59
CA LYS A 504 -19.96 16.41 -8.95
C LYS A 504 -19.52 17.35 -7.83
N LEU A 505 -20.39 18.26 -7.39
CA LEU A 505 -20.08 19.21 -6.30
C LEU A 505 -19.72 18.49 -4.98
N THR A 506 -20.40 17.37 -4.69
CA THR A 506 -20.10 16.54 -3.52
C THR A 506 -18.69 15.97 -3.61
N PHE A 507 -18.32 15.39 -4.75
CA PHE A 507 -16.99 14.83 -4.97
C PHE A 507 -15.89 15.88 -4.97
N GLN A 508 -16.10 17.03 -5.62
CA GLN A 508 -15.17 18.16 -5.56
C GLN A 508 -14.93 18.62 -4.11
N THR A 509 -15.99 18.67 -3.29
CA THR A 509 -15.88 18.99 -1.85
C THR A 509 -15.08 17.93 -1.09
N LEU A 510 -15.33 16.64 -1.36
CA LEU A 510 -14.60 15.54 -0.73
C LEU A 510 -13.12 15.54 -1.13
N ALA A 511 -12.82 15.77 -2.41
CA ALA A 511 -11.46 15.89 -2.93
C ALA A 511 -10.74 17.09 -2.30
N ALA A 512 -11.37 18.26 -2.22
CA ALA A 512 -10.81 19.43 -1.55
C ALA A 512 -10.51 19.16 -0.07
N ARG A 513 -11.41 18.49 0.66
CA ARG A 513 -11.16 18.07 2.06
C ARG A 513 -9.99 17.10 2.17
N PHE A 514 -9.91 16.14 1.25
CA PHE A 514 -8.78 15.23 1.17
C PHE A 514 -7.48 16.00 0.96
N PHE A 515 -7.35 16.83 -0.08
CA PHE A 515 -6.14 17.60 -0.33
C PHE A 515 -5.76 18.48 0.86
N ASN A 516 -6.72 19.19 1.46
CA ASN A 516 -6.48 19.99 2.67
C ASN A 516 -5.99 19.15 3.87
N SER A 517 -6.42 17.89 3.98
CA SER A 517 -5.92 16.96 5.01
C SER A 517 -4.51 16.42 4.70
N GLN A 518 -4.12 16.40 3.42
CA GLN A 518 -2.82 15.93 2.96
C GLN A 518 -1.75 17.02 3.00
N VAL A 519 -2.14 18.30 2.92
CA VAL A 519 -1.26 19.44 3.16
C VAL A 519 -0.82 19.41 4.62
N ILE A 520 0.41 18.95 4.83
CA ILE A 520 1.04 18.89 6.14
C ILE A 520 1.28 20.34 6.60
N ASN A 521 0.58 20.78 7.65
CA ASN A 521 0.94 21.97 8.44
C ASN A 521 2.05 21.61 9.45
N GLU A 522 3.16 21.03 9.00
CA GLU A 522 4.36 20.73 9.80
C GLU A 522 5.62 20.67 8.91
N PRO A 523 6.79 21.02 9.47
CA PRO A 523 7.81 21.79 8.78
C PRO A 523 8.58 20.99 7.75
N ILE A 524 8.93 21.66 6.64
CA ILE A 524 10.00 21.22 5.75
C ILE A 524 11.25 21.10 6.62
N VAL A 525 11.72 19.88 6.84
CA VAL A 525 13.04 19.61 7.40
C VAL A 525 14.07 20.10 6.38
N VAL A 526 14.44 21.37 6.49
CA VAL A 526 15.65 21.90 5.89
C VAL A 526 16.78 21.62 6.89
N LYS A 527 17.59 20.62 6.57
CA LYS A 527 18.91 20.28 7.13
C LYS A 527 19.07 20.26 8.67
N ASN A 528 19.41 19.07 9.16
CA ASN A 528 19.91 18.78 10.51
C ASN A 528 21.22 19.53 10.86
N GLU A 529 21.15 20.84 11.13
CA GLU A 529 22.22 21.56 11.86
C GLU A 529 21.71 22.48 12.98
N ILE A 530 20.40 22.67 13.15
CA ILE A 530 19.83 23.46 14.27
C ILE A 530 18.94 22.57 15.15
N ARG A 531 19.38 21.35 15.44
CA ARG A 531 18.72 20.45 16.41
C ARG A 531 19.51 20.25 17.69
N ALA A 532 20.37 21.20 18.02
CA ALA A 532 21.03 21.31 19.32
C ALA A 532 20.97 22.76 19.80
N LYS A 533 19.78 23.16 20.26
CA LYS A 533 19.60 24.21 21.25
C LYS A 533 18.14 24.21 21.71
N GLU A 534 17.86 23.43 22.74
CA GLU A 534 16.90 23.87 23.76
C GLU A 534 17.39 25.25 24.22
N ILE A 535 16.86 26.31 23.62
CA ILE A 535 16.96 27.64 24.21
C ILE A 535 15.71 27.78 25.04
N THR A 536 15.88 27.52 26.32
CA THR A 536 15.13 28.15 27.40
C THR A 536 14.92 29.61 27.00
N VAL A 537 13.69 30.00 26.64
CA VAL A 537 13.36 31.41 26.41
C VAL A 537 13.81 32.16 27.65
N SER A 538 14.66 33.17 27.45
CA SER A 538 15.13 34.00 28.56
C SER A 538 13.89 34.62 29.20
N ARG A 539 13.60 34.29 30.47
CA ARG A 539 12.43 34.80 31.22
C ARG A 539 12.38 36.35 31.34
N ASN A 540 13.35 37.07 30.77
CA ASN A 540 13.52 38.52 30.89
C ASN A 540 13.44 39.29 29.55
N ASN A 541 12.70 38.81 28.54
CA ASN A 541 12.40 39.64 27.36
C ASN A 541 11.38 40.75 27.69
N MET A 542 11.87 41.93 28.13
CA MET A 542 11.02 43.07 28.54
C MET A 542 10.15 43.62 27.41
N TRP A 543 10.68 43.68 26.19
CA TRP A 543 9.91 44.11 25.02
C TRP A 543 8.72 43.19 24.74
N ALA A 544 8.95 41.88 24.79
CA ALA A 544 7.89 40.90 24.59
C ALA A 544 6.83 40.97 25.70
N LYS A 545 7.25 41.21 26.94
CA LYS A 545 6.38 41.34 28.11
C LYS A 545 5.48 42.57 28.03
N GLU A 546 6.02 43.73 27.69
CA GLU A 546 5.22 44.94 27.50
C GLU A 546 4.26 44.79 26.31
N ARG A 547 4.75 44.20 25.21
CA ARG A 547 3.97 44.03 24.00
C ARG A 547 2.84 43.01 24.16
N SER A 548 3.09 41.87 24.80
CA SER A 548 2.05 40.88 25.09
C SER A 548 0.99 41.45 26.02
N LYS A 549 1.39 42.23 27.04
CA LYS A 549 0.45 42.88 27.97
C LYS A 549 -0.46 43.88 27.26
N VAL A 550 0.09 44.80 26.47
CA VAL A 550 -0.71 45.82 25.75
C VAL A 550 -1.69 45.19 24.76
N ILE A 551 -1.26 44.13 24.08
CA ILE A 551 -2.07 43.48 23.04
C ILE A 551 -3.12 42.56 23.67
N SER A 552 -2.75 41.76 24.67
CA SER A 552 -3.72 40.94 25.40
C SER A 552 -4.77 41.82 26.07
N GLN A 553 -4.42 42.95 26.70
CA GLN A 553 -5.38 43.88 27.30
C GLN A 553 -6.38 44.43 26.31
N TYR A 554 -5.92 44.77 25.10
CA TYR A 554 -6.82 45.19 24.03
C TYR A 554 -7.75 44.06 23.57
N ILE A 555 -7.24 42.84 23.40
CA ILE A 555 -8.07 41.71 23.01
C ILE A 555 -9.10 41.38 24.11
N MET A 556 -8.69 41.48 25.38
CA MET A 556 -9.54 41.27 26.54
C MET A 556 -10.65 42.33 26.67
N SER A 557 -10.42 43.58 26.25
CA SER A 557 -11.49 44.60 26.26
C SER A 557 -12.54 44.39 25.16
N GLU A 558 -12.15 43.72 24.07
CA GLU A 558 -13.01 43.48 22.90
C GLU A 558 -13.71 42.10 22.95
N MET A 559 -13.31 41.22 23.89
CA MET A 559 -13.83 39.86 24.03
C MET A 559 -14.20 39.56 25.48
N LEU A 560 -15.37 38.97 25.70
CA LEU A 560 -15.76 38.44 27.02
C LEU A 560 -14.89 37.22 27.36
N MET A 561 -13.80 37.44 28.10
CA MET A 561 -12.87 36.39 28.58
C MET A 561 -12.93 36.26 30.10
N ASN A 562 -12.82 35.03 30.60
CA ASN A 562 -12.57 34.83 32.04
C ASN A 562 -11.08 35.02 32.36
N THR A 563 -10.75 35.19 33.65
CA THR A 563 -9.38 35.44 34.11
C THR A 563 -8.38 34.36 33.69
N LYS A 564 -8.80 33.09 33.60
CA LYS A 564 -7.91 31.99 33.15
C LYS A 564 -7.58 32.10 31.65
N GLN A 565 -8.56 32.43 30.82
CA GLN A 565 -8.35 32.66 29.39
C GLN A 565 -7.50 33.89 29.14
N ALA A 566 -7.74 34.97 29.89
CA ALA A 566 -6.96 36.20 29.87
C ALA A 566 -5.46 35.94 30.15
N THR A 567 -5.15 35.28 31.27
CA THR A 567 -3.76 34.95 31.63
C THR A 567 -3.11 34.02 30.62
N TYR A 568 -3.85 33.03 30.10
CA TYR A 568 -3.33 32.10 29.11
C TYR A 568 -3.03 32.81 27.76
N LEU A 569 -3.90 33.71 27.32
CA LEU A 569 -3.65 34.52 26.11
C LEU A 569 -2.40 35.39 26.25
N GLU A 570 -2.24 36.07 27.38
CA GLU A 570 -1.06 36.92 27.64
C GLU A 570 0.24 36.10 27.62
N GLN A 571 0.22 34.90 28.22
CA GLN A 571 1.34 33.95 28.21
C GLN A 571 1.71 33.52 26.78
N VAL A 572 0.74 33.07 25.99
CA VAL A 572 1.01 32.61 24.60
C VAL A 572 1.48 33.75 23.71
N LEU A 573 0.94 34.96 23.87
CA LEU A 573 1.41 36.15 23.16
C LEU A 573 2.82 36.57 23.60
N TYR A 574 3.16 36.42 24.88
CA TYR A 574 4.51 36.65 25.37
C TYR A 574 5.50 35.70 24.69
N GLU A 575 5.21 34.40 24.67
CA GLU A 575 6.06 33.39 24.03
C GLU A 575 6.21 33.65 22.53
N LYS A 576 5.12 34.05 21.86
CA LYS A 576 5.14 34.49 20.45
C LYS A 576 6.12 35.63 20.23
N TYR A 577 6.01 36.70 21.00
CA TYR A 577 6.83 37.90 20.80
C TYR A 577 8.27 37.69 21.24
N ALA A 578 8.49 36.97 22.35
CA ALA A 578 9.83 36.65 22.85
C ALA A 578 10.59 35.80 21.83
N ARG A 579 9.96 34.74 21.30
CA ARG A 579 10.56 33.89 20.27
C ARG A 579 10.88 34.67 19.01
N ASN A 580 9.93 35.46 18.51
CA ASN A 580 10.18 36.27 17.32
C ASN A 580 11.33 37.24 17.56
N ASN A 581 11.34 37.96 18.68
CA ASN A 581 12.39 38.91 19.01
C ASN A 581 13.76 38.24 19.17
N GLU A 582 13.88 37.14 19.91
CA GLU A 582 15.15 36.40 20.10
C GLU A 582 15.69 35.81 18.80
N LEU A 583 14.79 35.41 17.88
CA LEU A 583 15.19 34.79 16.62
C LEU A 583 15.48 35.80 15.52
N THR A 584 14.92 37.01 15.56
CA THR A 584 15.07 38.00 14.48
C THR A 584 15.81 39.27 14.88
N ALA A 585 15.82 39.66 16.15
CA ALA A 585 16.51 40.88 16.59
C ALA A 585 18.03 40.68 16.57
N SER A 586 18.75 41.66 16.01
CA SER A 586 20.22 41.69 16.00
C SER A 586 20.89 40.50 15.28
N LYS A 587 20.18 39.85 14.35
CA LYS A 587 20.74 38.82 13.45
C LYS A 587 20.72 39.34 12.02
N ASP A 588 21.78 39.02 11.27
CA ASP A 588 21.86 39.30 9.84
C ASP A 588 21.07 38.23 9.08
N LEU A 589 19.76 38.45 8.96
CA LEU A 589 18.82 37.53 8.32
C LEU A 589 18.17 38.21 7.11
N THR A 590 17.98 37.43 6.06
CA THR A 590 17.18 37.83 4.90
C THR A 590 15.70 37.98 5.28
N LYS A 591 14.95 38.73 4.46
CA LYS A 591 13.50 38.87 4.65
C LYS A 591 12.76 37.53 4.63
N ASP A 592 13.23 36.58 3.82
CA ASP A 592 12.63 35.26 3.71
C ASP A 592 12.86 34.42 4.97
N GLU A 593 14.07 34.48 5.56
CA GLU A 593 14.38 33.81 6.83
C GLU A 593 13.56 34.38 7.99
N VAL A 594 13.41 35.71 8.06
CA VAL A 594 12.53 36.36 9.05
C VAL A 594 11.08 35.92 8.86
N GLN A 595 10.61 35.82 7.61
CA GLN A 595 9.25 35.39 7.31
C GLN A 595 9.02 33.92 7.67
N ILE A 596 10.03 33.06 7.51
CA ILE A 596 9.99 31.65 7.95
C ILE A 596 9.84 31.57 9.47
N ILE A 597 10.69 32.29 10.22
CA ILE A 597 10.61 32.36 11.68
C ILE A 597 9.23 32.80 12.14
N TYR A 598 8.65 33.83 11.52
CA TYR A 598 7.31 34.29 11.87
C TYR A 598 6.21 33.27 11.56
N ARG A 599 6.32 32.51 10.46
CA ARG A 599 5.38 31.43 10.14
C ARG A 599 5.46 30.28 11.14
N GLU A 600 6.67 29.90 11.55
CA GLU A 600 6.87 28.85 12.56
C GLU A 600 6.32 29.26 13.92
N THR A 601 6.67 30.45 14.40
CA THR A 601 6.15 30.98 15.67
C THR A 601 4.63 31.09 15.62
N TYR A 602 4.07 31.51 14.49
CA TYR A 602 2.62 31.54 14.31
C TYR A 602 1.99 30.13 14.40
N SER A 603 2.60 29.11 13.80
CA SER A 603 2.11 27.72 13.89
C SER A 603 2.09 27.20 15.33
N ILE A 604 3.20 27.38 16.06
CA ILE A 604 3.32 26.98 17.47
C ILE A 604 2.25 27.66 18.33
N THR A 605 2.15 28.98 18.22
CA THR A 605 1.24 29.78 19.05
C THR A 605 -0.23 29.56 18.67
N SER A 606 -0.51 29.19 17.42
CA SER A 606 -1.86 28.79 16.99
C SER A 606 -2.32 27.49 17.64
N LYS A 607 -1.43 26.49 17.73
CA LYS A 607 -1.73 25.23 18.43
C LYS A 607 -2.02 25.46 19.91
N GLU A 608 -1.20 26.27 20.59
CA GLU A 608 -1.41 26.64 21.99
C GLU A 608 -2.76 27.34 22.20
N LEU A 609 -3.09 28.37 21.42
CA LEU A 609 -4.37 29.07 21.57
C LEU A 609 -5.57 28.12 21.38
N LEU A 610 -5.50 27.18 20.44
CA LEU A 610 -6.57 26.21 20.20
C LEU A 610 -6.79 25.20 21.35
N LEU A 611 -5.89 25.11 22.33
CA LEU A 611 -6.10 24.32 23.56
C LEU A 611 -7.12 24.96 24.51
N LYS A 612 -7.32 26.29 24.45
CA LYS A 612 -8.18 27.04 25.40
C LYS A 612 -9.22 27.94 24.72
N PHE A 613 -9.15 28.09 23.41
CA PHE A 613 -10.06 28.91 22.62
C PHE A 613 -10.67 28.08 21.49
N THR A 614 -11.98 28.25 21.27
CA THR A 614 -12.65 27.67 20.10
C THR A 614 -12.11 28.28 18.80
N ASN A 615 -12.27 27.61 17.66
CA ASN A 615 -11.87 28.15 16.35
C ASN A 615 -12.41 29.58 16.09
N LYS A 616 -13.66 29.86 16.48
CA LYS A 616 -14.27 31.19 16.34
C LYS A 616 -13.57 32.24 17.21
N GLN A 617 -13.21 31.89 18.45
CA GLN A 617 -12.47 32.79 19.35
C GLN A 617 -11.03 32.98 18.88
N PHE A 618 -10.37 31.93 18.40
CA PHE A 618 -9.02 31.99 17.85
C PHE A 618 -8.93 32.94 16.64
N GLU A 619 -9.86 32.83 15.67
CA GLU A 619 -9.88 33.75 14.53
C GLU A 619 -10.13 35.20 14.97
N LYS A 620 -10.99 35.43 15.97
CA LYS A 620 -11.21 36.77 16.52
C LYS A 620 -9.98 37.33 17.23
N ILE A 621 -9.25 36.49 17.99
CA ILE A 621 -7.99 36.85 18.63
C ILE A 621 -6.96 37.29 17.58
N LYS A 622 -6.82 36.55 16.47
CA LYS A 622 -5.91 36.91 15.37
C LYS A 622 -6.27 38.23 14.71
N GLU A 623 -7.55 38.46 14.47
CA GLU A 623 -8.06 39.71 13.89
C GLU A 623 -7.69 40.91 14.78
N LEU A 624 -8.01 40.83 16.08
CA LEU A 624 -7.75 41.89 17.06
C LEU A 624 -6.26 42.09 17.33
N GLU A 625 -5.46 41.02 17.36
CA GLU A 625 -4.00 41.10 17.45
C GLU A 625 -3.44 41.88 16.26
N LYS A 626 -3.87 41.55 15.03
CA LYS A 626 -3.44 42.22 13.80
C LYS A 626 -3.86 43.69 13.79
N GLU A 627 -5.06 44.00 14.26
CA GLU A 627 -5.54 45.37 14.39
C GLU A 627 -4.68 46.19 15.36
N LYS A 628 -4.44 45.67 16.57
CA LYS A 628 -3.63 46.36 17.57
C LYS A 628 -2.18 46.52 17.11
N MET A 629 -1.63 45.50 16.46
CA MET A 629 -0.28 45.55 15.89
C MET A 629 -0.12 46.63 14.82
N LYS A 630 -1.16 46.91 14.02
CA LYS A 630 -1.15 48.05 13.09
C LYS A 630 -1.17 49.39 13.82
N LYS A 631 -1.95 49.51 14.90
CA LYS A 631 -2.03 50.73 15.71
C LYS A 631 -0.72 51.05 16.44
N LEU A 632 0.04 50.03 16.86
CA LEU A 632 1.35 50.16 17.52
C LEU A 632 2.53 50.41 16.55
N ARG A 633 2.30 50.35 15.23
CA ARG A 633 3.30 50.65 14.19
C ARG A 633 3.21 52.10 13.68
N LYS A 634 2.12 52.80 13.99
CA LYS A 634 1.94 54.25 13.82
C LYS A 634 2.33 54.93 15.11
#